data_AF-A0AA88DDZ5-F1
#
_entry.id   AF-A0AA88DDZ5-F1
#
_cell.length_a   1.000
_cell.length_b   1.000
_cell.length_c   1.000
_cell.angle_alpha   90.00
_cell.angle_beta   90.00
_cell.angle_gamma   90.00
#
_symmetry.space_group_name_H-M   'P 1'
#
loop_
_entity.id
_entity.type
_entity.pdbx_description
1 polymer ?
#
loop_
_entity_poly.entity_id
_entity_poly.type
_entity_poly.pdbx_seq_one_letter_code
_entity_poly.pdbx_strand_id
1 'polypeptide(L)'
;MYFNGLYHIFYQYNPKGAVWGNIVWAHSVSKDLINWKALDPAIYPSKPFDINGCWSGSATILPGNKPVILYTGIDPDNKQVQNYAIPKNISDPYLREWIKPDDNPVVFPDAGVNASAFRDPTTAWWGKDGHWRILIGGRRRNRGIAHLYRSKDFVNWVKAKHPLHSNAKTGMWECPDFFPVSKSSKRGLDTSAFGHDIKHVLKVSLDVTRFEYYTLGTYFPRKDRYIPDNTSFDGWAGLRYDYGNFYASKSFYDQATKRRILWGWANESDSVQDDKNKGWSGIQATPRTLWLDSKGKQLRQWPIEEIKTLRGQKVKLTNTKLNKGDHVEIKGITAAQADVEVIFSFRNLDKAEKFDPNWVNAQDLCAQKGSQVPGGVGPFGLLTLASKYLEEFTPVFFRIFKATNNKHVVLLCSDASSSSLATGLYKPSFAGFVDADLRHNKLSLRSLIDHSVVESFGARGKTSILSRVYPSLAVEDDAHLHVFNNGSETITVKHLNAWRFIVCALLLEPAFSGFSTLETEGGMPRRRFLWQKQSCEWRVDLERGDQGLDFGSFRELDESDNIDDDEKGEDSDDDEDEDGFEGLNLSNRSSVEIENVGRIEEDEAKLRHPLVREVCRLVDLRSDWNSKFEGELRPLLRSLKPRQVCAVLHSFEDERVALKFFYWVDRQWRYRHDAITYYTMLESSWQVEECDVNLDFDAESWVEPNFSICNTAVHVLVMGNRLEKASRFLNRMEIVGIRPNVVTYNCLMKGYCNVHWIEGALELIAIMPLKGCYLDKVGYHTHGHGSEALEFLSEGKEKGFRFDKVRYSAIVGSFCKEGNIDMAKEIVNEMFSKGCISDVVTYISVFNSVLYSLINGLCQSGKSLEAREMMNISEEEWWTPNAITYSAVMHGLRREGKLAEACDLVEEIVNKGNSVEINLMIQSFYREGKMDKAKKFMEWCPQNGCAVNVVNFTTLIHGYCPRDDLETAVSLLDDTYLSNKHPDAVTYTTVVNALGRKGRIDEANELVMRMLGRGLDPTPVTYGTVIHWYSQSGRVEDLVKLLDKMLVRQNFKTAYNLVIEKLCSLRILEEADKLLSKVLRTASRIDANTSLILMDSNLSIGLPLSFYRVANRMFHRNMVPDIKLCEKVSKRLMLEGNSKEPDNLMLRFVERGRISPQGEERMKS
;
A
#
# COMPACT_ATOMS: atom_id res chain seq x y z
N MET A 1 -2.37 -28.17 -1.00
CA MET A 1 -1.53 -29.40 -0.94
C MET A 1 -2.42 -30.63 -0.85
N TYR A 2 -1.87 -31.83 -1.01
CA TYR A 2 -2.55 -33.10 -0.68
C TYR A 2 -1.78 -33.84 0.42
N PHE A 3 -2.47 -34.22 1.49
CA PHE A 3 -1.91 -34.81 2.70
C PHE A 3 -2.89 -35.84 3.27
N ASN A 4 -2.40 -37.03 3.66
CA ASN A 4 -3.17 -38.09 4.34
C ASN A 4 -4.61 -38.34 3.83
N GLY A 5 -4.83 -38.33 2.51
CA GLY A 5 -6.15 -38.58 1.90
C GLY A 5 -7.01 -37.34 1.65
N LEU A 6 -6.52 -36.14 1.96
CA LEU A 6 -7.25 -34.87 1.87
C LEU A 6 -6.47 -33.80 1.10
N TYR A 7 -7.20 -32.99 0.35
CA TYR A 7 -6.72 -31.76 -0.25
C TYR A 7 -6.95 -30.59 0.71
N HIS A 8 -5.89 -29.85 1.03
CA HIS A 8 -5.94 -28.64 1.87
C HIS A 8 -5.74 -27.41 0.97
N ILE A 9 -6.68 -26.47 1.01
CA ILE A 9 -6.51 -25.12 0.47
C ILE A 9 -6.41 -24.12 1.60
N PHE A 10 -5.47 -23.18 1.47
CA PHE A 10 -5.35 -22.01 2.31
C PHE A 10 -5.41 -20.78 1.42
N TYR A 11 -6.04 -19.70 1.88
CA TYR A 11 -6.25 -18.49 1.10
C TYR A 11 -6.22 -17.23 1.95
N GLN A 12 -5.70 -16.13 1.40
CA GLN A 12 -5.78 -14.81 2.04
C GLN A 12 -7.25 -14.43 2.26
N TYR A 13 -7.58 -14.05 3.48
CA TYR A 13 -8.95 -13.76 3.91
C TYR A 13 -8.96 -12.58 4.89
N ASN A 14 -9.97 -11.71 4.76
CA ASN A 14 -10.25 -10.68 5.77
C ASN A 14 -11.47 -11.11 6.62
N PRO A 15 -11.28 -11.49 7.90
CA PRO A 15 -12.38 -11.88 8.78
C PRO A 15 -13.28 -10.71 9.23
N LYS A 16 -12.97 -9.48 8.82
CA LYS A 16 -13.68 -8.24 9.23
C LYS A 16 -14.39 -7.52 8.08
N GLY A 17 -14.37 -8.04 6.84
CA GLY A 17 -15.15 -7.46 5.73
C GLY A 17 -14.70 -7.82 4.32
N ALA A 18 -15.50 -7.40 3.33
CA ALA A 18 -15.35 -7.74 1.91
C ALA A 18 -14.24 -7.01 1.14
N VAL A 19 -13.32 -6.31 1.81
CA VAL A 19 -12.22 -5.56 1.18
C VAL A 19 -10.89 -5.93 1.81
N TRP A 20 -9.76 -5.69 1.13
CA TRP A 20 -8.44 -6.09 1.64
C TRP A 20 -8.08 -5.41 2.98
N GLY A 21 -7.53 -6.20 3.91
CA GLY A 21 -7.06 -5.78 5.23
C GLY A 21 -7.18 -6.89 6.28
N ASN A 22 -6.50 -6.78 7.42
CA ASN A 22 -6.52 -7.79 8.51
C ASN A 22 -6.23 -9.23 8.04
N ILE A 23 -5.33 -9.42 7.06
CA ILE A 23 -5.23 -10.67 6.30
C ILE A 23 -4.74 -11.83 7.17
N VAL A 24 -5.52 -12.91 7.13
CA VAL A 24 -5.24 -14.24 7.70
C VAL A 24 -5.30 -15.30 6.60
N TRP A 25 -4.81 -16.50 6.87
CA TRP A 25 -5.04 -17.70 6.07
C TRP A 25 -6.29 -18.42 6.56
N ALA A 26 -7.40 -18.23 5.86
CA ALA A 26 -8.54 -19.14 6.00
C ALA A 26 -8.21 -20.49 5.37
N HIS A 27 -8.86 -21.55 5.86
CA HIS A 27 -8.52 -22.94 5.56
C HIS A 27 -9.77 -23.74 5.22
N SER A 28 -9.70 -24.53 4.16
CA SER A 28 -10.72 -25.54 3.82
C SER A 28 -10.07 -26.85 3.39
N VAL A 29 -10.79 -27.96 3.59
CA VAL A 29 -10.35 -29.32 3.22
C VAL A 29 -11.38 -30.02 2.32
N SER A 30 -10.91 -30.89 1.42
CA SER A 30 -11.73 -31.62 0.45
C SER A 30 -11.17 -33.02 0.18
N LYS A 31 -12.02 -33.94 -0.31
CA LYS A 31 -11.61 -35.26 -0.81
C LYS A 31 -11.49 -35.32 -2.34
N ASP A 32 -12.04 -34.34 -3.05
CA ASP A 32 -12.27 -34.37 -4.51
C ASP A 32 -11.92 -33.05 -5.23
N LEU A 33 -11.40 -32.06 -4.49
CA LEU A 33 -11.14 -30.68 -4.91
C LEU A 33 -12.40 -29.87 -5.32
N ILE A 34 -13.60 -30.40 -5.12
CA ILE A 34 -14.89 -29.82 -5.56
C ILE A 34 -15.80 -29.50 -4.37
N ASN A 35 -15.99 -30.45 -3.47
CA ASN A 35 -16.78 -30.31 -2.25
C ASN A 35 -15.85 -29.97 -1.09
N TRP A 36 -16.15 -28.91 -0.35
CA TRP A 36 -15.25 -28.32 0.64
C TRP A 36 -15.88 -28.28 2.03
N LYS A 37 -15.07 -28.59 3.05
CA LYS A 37 -15.38 -28.35 4.44
C LYS A 37 -14.56 -27.14 4.90
N ALA A 38 -15.23 -26.08 5.33
CA ALA A 38 -14.56 -24.92 5.90
C ALA A 38 -14.06 -25.22 7.33
N LEU A 39 -12.91 -24.66 7.68
CA LEU A 39 -12.28 -24.75 8.99
C LEU A 39 -11.96 -23.33 9.50
N ASP A 40 -11.61 -23.22 10.78
CA ASP A 40 -11.12 -21.95 11.34
C ASP A 40 -9.78 -21.51 10.69
N PRO A 41 -9.43 -20.21 10.72
CA PRO A 41 -8.19 -19.72 10.10
C PRO A 41 -6.93 -20.34 10.70
N ALA A 42 -6.15 -21.03 9.86
CA ALA A 42 -4.97 -21.79 10.27
C ALA A 42 -3.76 -20.91 10.64
N ILE A 43 -3.61 -19.74 10.01
CA ILE A 43 -2.50 -18.81 10.25
C ILE A 43 -3.06 -17.38 10.31
N TYR A 44 -2.98 -16.76 11.49
CA TYR A 44 -3.48 -15.41 11.77
C TYR A 44 -2.43 -14.62 12.57
N PRO A 45 -2.33 -13.27 12.47
CA PRO A 45 -1.34 -12.49 13.21
C PRO A 45 -1.30 -12.81 14.70
N SER A 46 -0.14 -13.23 15.21
CA SER A 46 -0.04 -13.72 16.60
C SER A 46 1.34 -13.61 17.26
N LYS A 47 2.40 -13.30 16.50
CA LYS A 47 3.77 -13.12 17.00
C LYS A 47 4.41 -11.92 16.29
N PRO A 48 5.50 -11.31 16.81
CA PRO A 48 6.04 -10.06 16.27
C PRO A 48 6.28 -10.10 14.75
N PHE A 49 6.86 -11.18 14.25
CA PHE A 49 7.19 -11.42 12.84
C PHE A 49 5.98 -11.53 11.87
N ASP A 50 4.74 -11.53 12.36
CA ASP A 50 3.53 -11.44 11.52
C ASP A 50 2.39 -10.59 12.10
N ILE A 51 2.69 -9.76 13.10
CA ILE A 51 1.69 -9.02 13.88
C ILE A 51 0.83 -8.08 13.04
N ASN A 52 1.36 -7.57 11.92
CA ASN A 52 0.67 -6.67 11.01
C ASN A 52 0.01 -7.40 9.80
N GLY A 53 0.19 -8.72 9.65
CA GLY A 53 -0.48 -9.51 8.62
C GLY A 53 0.21 -10.83 8.27
N CYS A 54 -0.60 -11.84 7.88
CA CYS A 54 -0.13 -13.13 7.36
C CYS A 54 -0.41 -13.21 5.86
N TRP A 55 0.57 -12.85 5.02
CA TRP A 55 0.48 -12.80 3.56
C TRP A 55 0.83 -14.15 2.91
N SER A 56 0.90 -14.21 1.57
CA SER A 56 0.94 -15.46 0.80
C SER A 56 2.19 -16.31 1.05
N GLY A 57 2.12 -17.56 0.60
CA GLY A 57 3.15 -18.58 0.84
C GLY A 57 2.85 -19.89 0.13
N SER A 58 3.50 -20.97 0.56
CA SER A 58 3.35 -22.31 0.00
C SER A 58 3.57 -23.40 1.05
N ALA A 59 2.95 -24.55 0.86
CA ALA A 59 3.19 -25.74 1.68
C ALA A 59 4.15 -26.71 0.98
N THR A 60 5.15 -27.18 1.72
CA THR A 60 6.10 -28.24 1.32
C THR A 60 5.87 -29.47 2.20
N ILE A 61 5.94 -30.67 1.65
CA ILE A 61 5.88 -31.91 2.44
C ILE A 61 7.30 -32.48 2.51
N LEU A 62 7.88 -32.45 3.70
CA LEU A 62 9.23 -32.94 3.97
C LEU A 62 9.25 -34.48 4.14
N PRO A 63 10.42 -35.12 3.96
CA PRO A 63 10.65 -36.52 4.30
C PRO A 63 10.13 -36.90 5.70
N GLY A 64 9.62 -38.11 5.83
CA GLY A 64 8.86 -38.52 7.02
C GLY A 64 7.42 -37.98 7.05
N ASN A 65 6.88 -37.54 5.91
CA ASN A 65 5.50 -37.04 5.74
C ASN A 65 5.17 -35.85 6.66
N LYS A 66 6.08 -34.87 6.77
CA LYS A 66 5.92 -33.68 7.62
C LYS A 66 5.55 -32.46 6.76
N PRO A 67 4.30 -31.97 6.76
CA PRO A 67 3.94 -30.78 6.02
C PRO A 67 4.38 -29.52 6.77
N VAL A 68 4.99 -28.57 6.06
CA VAL A 68 5.45 -27.28 6.58
C VAL A 68 4.96 -26.18 5.63
N ILE A 69 4.41 -25.11 6.18
CA ILE A 69 4.05 -23.91 5.42
C ILE A 69 5.17 -22.90 5.56
N LEU A 70 5.65 -22.36 4.44
CA LEU A 70 6.42 -21.11 4.40
C LEU A 70 5.49 -19.99 3.95
N TYR A 71 5.49 -18.85 4.63
CA TYR A 71 4.63 -17.70 4.33
C TYR A 71 5.31 -16.37 4.65
N THR A 72 4.85 -15.29 4.03
CA THR A 72 5.30 -13.94 4.37
C THR A 72 4.50 -13.40 5.55
N GLY A 73 5.16 -13.02 6.64
CA GLY A 73 4.60 -12.18 7.68
C GLY A 73 4.95 -10.71 7.47
N ILE A 74 4.16 -9.82 8.08
CA ILE A 74 4.48 -8.40 8.21
C ILE A 74 4.83 -8.11 9.66
N ASP A 75 6.07 -7.69 9.89
CA ASP A 75 6.64 -7.39 11.21
C ASP A 75 6.17 -6.02 11.76
N PRO A 76 6.56 -5.59 12.97
CA PRO A 76 6.13 -4.31 13.55
C PRO A 76 6.53 -3.09 12.71
N ASP A 77 7.68 -3.18 12.02
CA ASP A 77 8.25 -2.14 11.16
C ASP A 77 7.63 -2.13 9.74
N ASN A 78 6.66 -3.01 9.48
CA ASN A 78 6.01 -3.22 8.18
C ASN A 78 6.95 -3.78 7.10
N LYS A 79 8.03 -4.48 7.50
CA LYS A 79 8.89 -5.27 6.62
C LYS A 79 8.21 -6.60 6.30
N GLN A 80 8.39 -7.08 5.07
CA GLN A 80 8.01 -8.42 4.66
C GLN A 80 9.13 -9.39 5.01
N VAL A 81 8.83 -10.33 5.90
CA VAL A 81 9.76 -11.36 6.39
C VAL A 81 9.16 -12.73 6.14
N GLN A 82 9.98 -13.77 5.93
CA GLN A 82 9.47 -15.11 5.67
C GLN A 82 9.53 -15.96 6.94
N ASN A 83 8.40 -16.56 7.24
CA ASN A 83 8.15 -17.37 8.42
C ASN A 83 7.80 -18.80 8.01
N TYR A 84 7.97 -19.75 8.93
CA TYR A 84 7.46 -21.11 8.79
C TYR A 84 6.46 -21.48 9.90
N ALA A 85 5.52 -22.34 9.54
CA ALA A 85 4.55 -22.92 10.45
C ALA A 85 4.45 -24.44 10.23
N ILE A 86 4.24 -25.17 11.33
CA ILE A 86 4.12 -26.64 11.37
C ILE A 86 2.80 -27.04 12.05
N PRO A 87 2.14 -28.15 11.70
CA PRO A 87 0.94 -28.57 12.41
C PRO A 87 1.25 -28.95 13.85
N LYS A 88 0.43 -28.46 14.79
CA LYS A 88 0.51 -28.82 16.22
C LYS A 88 0.20 -30.30 16.47
N ASN A 89 -0.71 -30.85 15.66
CA ASN A 89 -1.07 -32.27 15.69
C ASN A 89 -1.09 -32.81 14.26
N ILE A 90 -0.06 -33.58 13.89
CA ILE A 90 0.07 -34.22 12.58
C ILE A 90 -0.91 -35.40 12.39
N SER A 91 -1.51 -35.89 13.47
CA SER A 91 -2.55 -36.93 13.46
C SER A 91 -3.97 -36.38 13.30
N ASP A 92 -4.17 -35.06 13.35
CA ASP A 92 -5.43 -34.44 12.91
C ASP A 92 -5.49 -34.49 11.37
N PRO A 93 -6.39 -35.26 10.75
CA PRO A 93 -6.47 -35.33 9.29
C PRO A 93 -6.83 -33.97 8.67
N TYR A 94 -7.43 -33.05 9.44
CA TYR A 94 -7.76 -31.73 8.95
C TYR A 94 -6.61 -30.72 9.11
N LEU A 95 -5.59 -31.01 9.92
CA LEU A 95 -4.48 -30.10 10.28
C LEU A 95 -4.98 -28.70 10.69
N ARG A 96 -5.89 -28.61 11.69
CA ARG A 96 -6.51 -27.34 12.10
C ARG A 96 -5.53 -26.36 12.77
N GLU A 97 -4.80 -26.82 13.77
CA GLU A 97 -3.93 -25.98 14.59
C GLU A 97 -2.48 -26.01 14.10
N TRP A 98 -1.88 -24.83 13.91
CA TRP A 98 -0.50 -24.66 13.44
C TRP A 98 0.34 -23.91 14.50
N ILE A 99 1.50 -24.48 14.83
CA ILE A 99 2.54 -23.81 15.62
C ILE A 99 3.36 -22.95 14.66
N LYS A 100 3.65 -21.72 15.09
CA LYS A 100 4.72 -20.88 14.53
C LYS A 100 5.87 -20.90 15.53
N PRO A 101 7.00 -21.57 15.24
CA PRO A 101 8.18 -21.56 16.11
C PRO A 101 8.76 -20.16 16.36
N ASP A 102 9.61 -20.02 17.38
CA ASP A 102 10.12 -18.73 17.90
C ASP A 102 11.44 -18.27 17.27
N ASP A 103 12.07 -19.13 16.47
CA ASP A 103 13.18 -18.87 15.54
C ASP A 103 12.73 -18.15 14.24
N ASN A 104 11.48 -17.72 14.17
CA ASN A 104 10.94 -16.90 13.08
C ASN A 104 11.27 -15.41 13.29
N PRO A 105 11.64 -14.65 12.24
CA PRO A 105 11.57 -15.01 10.83
C PRO A 105 12.82 -15.74 10.32
N VAL A 106 12.63 -16.90 9.70
CA VAL A 106 13.71 -17.72 9.11
C VAL A 106 14.35 -17.12 7.85
N VAL A 107 13.72 -16.12 7.22
CA VAL A 107 14.38 -15.28 6.19
C VAL A 107 13.93 -13.82 6.30
N PHE A 108 14.88 -12.93 6.59
CA PHE A 108 14.71 -11.48 6.57
C PHE A 108 15.29 -10.84 5.28
N PRO A 109 14.84 -9.64 4.89
CA PRO A 109 15.44 -8.88 3.80
C PRO A 109 16.80 -8.30 4.22
N ASP A 110 17.88 -8.69 3.54
CA ASP A 110 19.21 -8.08 3.74
C ASP A 110 19.31 -6.68 3.11
N ALA A 111 20.40 -5.95 3.39
CA ALA A 111 20.61 -4.58 2.88
C ALA A 111 20.59 -4.45 1.33
N GLY A 112 20.68 -5.57 0.60
CA GLY A 112 20.54 -5.62 -0.86
C GLY A 112 19.10 -5.85 -1.38
N VAL A 113 18.13 -6.06 -0.49
CA VAL A 113 16.73 -6.39 -0.78
C VAL A 113 15.80 -5.30 -0.26
N ASN A 114 14.74 -5.00 -1.01
CA ASN A 114 13.73 -4.03 -0.59
C ASN A 114 12.72 -4.72 0.35
N ALA A 115 12.71 -4.32 1.62
CA ALA A 115 11.86 -4.93 2.66
C ALA A 115 10.33 -4.81 2.41
N SER A 116 9.88 -3.90 1.55
CA SER A 116 8.46 -3.78 1.15
C SER A 116 8.14 -4.52 -0.17
N ALA A 117 9.13 -5.22 -0.74
CA ALA A 117 9.05 -5.94 -2.00
C ALA A 117 9.88 -7.25 -1.92
N PHE A 118 9.54 -8.11 -0.97
CA PHE A 118 10.22 -9.37 -0.68
C PHE A 118 9.23 -10.38 -0.04
N ARG A 119 8.50 -11.16 -0.85
CA ARG A 119 7.34 -11.95 -0.38
C ARG A 119 7.02 -13.20 -1.20
N ASP A 120 6.04 -13.95 -0.72
CA ASP A 120 5.35 -15.06 -1.35
C ASP A 120 6.25 -16.29 -1.66
N PRO A 121 6.87 -16.92 -0.64
CA PRO A 121 7.80 -18.05 -0.84
C PRO A 121 7.17 -19.22 -1.61
N THR A 122 7.95 -19.89 -2.47
CA THR A 122 7.54 -21.07 -3.22
C THR A 122 7.43 -22.33 -2.36
N THR A 123 6.76 -23.35 -2.89
CA THR A 123 7.02 -24.74 -2.49
C THR A 123 8.50 -25.01 -2.70
N ALA A 124 9.16 -25.68 -1.75
CA ALA A 124 10.57 -25.98 -1.87
C ALA A 124 10.81 -27.20 -2.76
N TRP A 125 12.04 -27.33 -3.26
CA TRP A 125 12.52 -28.54 -3.93
C TRP A 125 13.86 -29.00 -3.36
N TRP A 126 14.06 -30.32 -3.30
CA TRP A 126 15.29 -30.93 -2.82
C TRP A 126 16.30 -31.11 -3.96
N GLY A 127 17.52 -30.61 -3.78
CA GLY A 127 18.62 -30.81 -4.73
C GLY A 127 19.37 -32.11 -4.49
N LYS A 128 19.97 -32.66 -5.56
CA LYS A 128 20.88 -33.83 -5.48
C LYS A 128 22.18 -33.57 -4.71
N ASP A 129 22.42 -32.33 -4.31
CA ASP A 129 23.53 -31.85 -3.48
C ASP A 129 23.14 -31.71 -2.00
N GLY A 130 22.01 -32.30 -1.56
CA GLY A 130 21.62 -32.35 -0.16
C GLY A 130 21.09 -31.02 0.42
N HIS A 131 20.56 -30.14 -0.44
CA HIS A 131 20.01 -28.84 -0.04
C HIS A 131 18.61 -28.60 -0.59
N TRP A 132 17.69 -28.18 0.29
CA TRP A 132 16.43 -27.54 -0.06
C TRP A 132 16.67 -26.20 -0.73
N ARG A 133 15.73 -25.82 -1.59
CA ARG A 133 15.72 -24.53 -2.30
C ARG A 133 14.32 -23.94 -2.31
N ILE A 134 14.23 -22.62 -2.16
CA ILE A 134 13.01 -21.83 -2.31
C ILE A 134 13.28 -20.57 -3.14
N LEU A 135 12.25 -20.06 -3.79
CA LEU A 135 12.25 -18.71 -4.36
C LEU A 135 11.35 -17.81 -3.52
N ILE A 136 11.80 -16.58 -3.30
CA ILE A 136 11.00 -15.49 -2.74
C ILE A 136 10.90 -14.41 -3.82
N GLY A 137 9.69 -13.93 -4.07
CA GLY A 137 9.40 -12.90 -5.05
C GLY A 137 9.91 -11.55 -4.58
N GLY A 138 10.59 -10.80 -5.45
CA GLY A 138 11.16 -9.51 -5.08
C GLY A 138 11.43 -8.56 -6.23
N ARG A 139 11.93 -7.36 -5.89
CA ARG A 139 12.22 -6.28 -6.84
C ARG A 139 13.47 -5.48 -6.47
N ARG A 140 14.35 -5.23 -7.45
CA ARG A 140 15.45 -4.23 -7.34
C ARG A 140 15.28 -3.16 -8.42
N ARG A 141 15.03 -1.91 -8.01
CA ARG A 141 14.59 -0.80 -8.89
C ARG A 141 13.35 -1.19 -9.72
N ASN A 142 13.46 -1.36 -11.04
CA ASN A 142 12.39 -1.86 -11.92
C ASN A 142 12.73 -3.23 -12.54
N ARG A 143 13.39 -4.11 -11.78
CA ARG A 143 13.70 -5.49 -12.18
C ARG A 143 13.07 -6.42 -11.15
N GLY A 144 12.15 -7.27 -11.61
CA GLY A 144 11.61 -8.36 -10.81
C GLY A 144 12.62 -9.49 -10.69
N ILE A 145 12.63 -10.14 -9.52
CA ILE A 145 13.67 -11.09 -9.11
C ILE A 145 13.00 -12.27 -8.40
N ALA A 146 13.46 -13.49 -8.73
CA ALA A 146 13.21 -14.69 -7.94
C ALA A 146 14.43 -14.94 -7.04
N HIS A 147 14.39 -14.42 -5.81
CA HIS A 147 15.49 -14.54 -4.85
C HIS A 147 15.60 -15.99 -4.39
N LEU A 148 16.73 -16.63 -4.69
CA LEU A 148 16.98 -18.03 -4.35
C LEU A 148 17.64 -18.13 -2.97
N TYR A 149 17.11 -19.01 -2.13
CA TYR A 149 17.70 -19.40 -0.85
C TYR A 149 17.92 -20.91 -0.82
N ARG A 150 18.92 -21.36 -0.05
CA ARG A 150 19.27 -22.77 0.18
C ARG A 150 19.22 -23.10 1.67
N SER A 151 18.84 -24.31 2.03
CA SER A 151 18.90 -24.82 3.41
C SER A 151 19.22 -26.31 3.43
N LYS A 152 19.85 -26.81 4.50
CA LYS A 152 20.03 -28.26 4.73
C LYS A 152 18.87 -28.85 5.55
N ASP A 153 18.35 -28.09 6.50
CA ASP A 153 17.46 -28.51 7.59
C ASP A 153 16.02 -27.97 7.48
N PHE A 154 15.76 -27.08 6.51
CA PHE A 154 14.51 -26.32 6.30
C PHE A 154 14.28 -25.13 7.24
N VAL A 155 15.21 -24.83 8.14
CA VAL A 155 15.13 -23.73 9.12
C VAL A 155 16.20 -22.67 8.83
N ASN A 156 17.46 -23.08 8.66
CA ASN A 156 18.58 -22.19 8.38
C ASN A 156 18.69 -21.95 6.86
N TRP A 157 18.28 -20.76 6.40
CA TRP A 157 18.19 -20.41 4.97
C TRP A 157 19.25 -19.40 4.53
N VAL A 158 20.27 -19.87 3.81
CA VAL A 158 21.34 -19.03 3.25
C VAL A 158 20.93 -18.52 1.86
N LYS A 159 21.06 -17.20 1.67
CA LYS A 159 20.81 -16.53 0.39
C LYS A 159 21.84 -16.94 -0.67
N ALA A 160 21.40 -17.37 -1.85
CA ALA A 160 22.33 -17.68 -2.93
C ALA A 160 22.98 -16.39 -3.50
N LYS A 161 24.27 -16.47 -3.87
CA LYS A 161 25.07 -15.37 -4.47
C LYS A 161 24.39 -14.70 -5.67
N HIS A 162 23.48 -15.40 -6.34
CA HIS A 162 22.67 -14.89 -7.43
C HIS A 162 21.22 -15.40 -7.32
N PRO A 163 20.22 -14.65 -7.80
CA PRO A 163 18.85 -15.16 -7.95
C PRO A 163 18.79 -16.27 -9.01
N LEU A 164 17.81 -17.17 -8.88
CA LEU A 164 17.57 -18.23 -9.87
C LEU A 164 17.32 -17.62 -11.26
N HIS A 165 16.51 -16.55 -11.30
CA HIS A 165 16.19 -15.75 -12.48
C HIS A 165 15.75 -14.32 -12.11
N SER A 166 15.83 -13.39 -13.06
CA SER A 166 15.36 -11.99 -12.92
C SER A 166 15.23 -11.30 -14.27
N ASN A 167 14.22 -10.45 -14.48
CA ASN A 167 14.06 -9.69 -15.73
C ASN A 167 13.73 -8.20 -15.49
N ALA A 168 14.29 -7.32 -16.31
CA ALA A 168 14.14 -5.86 -16.21
C ALA A 168 12.80 -5.38 -16.80
N LYS A 169 12.34 -4.20 -16.36
CA LYS A 169 11.06 -3.57 -16.75
C LYS A 169 9.81 -4.39 -16.39
N THR A 170 9.92 -5.38 -15.52
CA THR A 170 8.79 -6.28 -15.14
C THR A 170 8.07 -5.90 -13.84
N GLY A 171 8.57 -4.94 -13.06
CA GLY A 171 7.98 -4.56 -11.77
C GLY A 171 8.40 -5.47 -10.61
N MET A 172 7.45 -5.77 -9.72
CA MET A 172 7.55 -6.77 -8.65
C MET A 172 7.11 -8.13 -9.17
N TRP A 173 7.83 -9.18 -8.76
CA TRP A 173 7.39 -10.57 -8.96
C TRP A 173 6.68 -11.05 -7.71
N GLU A 174 5.35 -11.04 -7.76
CA GLU A 174 4.46 -11.60 -6.73
C GLU A 174 4.22 -13.09 -6.99
N CYS A 175 3.94 -13.86 -5.94
CA CYS A 175 3.57 -15.27 -5.98
C CYS A 175 4.34 -16.10 -7.04
N PRO A 176 5.68 -16.20 -6.95
CA PRO A 176 6.43 -17.13 -7.78
C PRO A 176 5.94 -18.57 -7.61
N ASP A 177 6.16 -19.36 -8.64
CA ASP A 177 6.02 -20.82 -8.62
C ASP A 177 7.07 -21.43 -9.58
N PHE A 178 7.71 -22.51 -9.15
CA PHE A 178 8.82 -23.14 -9.90
C PHE A 178 8.76 -24.65 -9.77
N PHE A 179 8.63 -25.36 -10.89
CA PHE A 179 8.41 -26.80 -10.89
C PHE A 179 8.77 -27.49 -12.21
N PRO A 180 9.03 -28.81 -12.18
CA PRO A 180 9.27 -29.63 -13.36
C PRO A 180 7.98 -30.11 -14.03
N VAL A 181 8.05 -30.29 -15.36
CA VAL A 181 7.06 -30.97 -16.21
C VAL A 181 7.75 -31.96 -17.15
N SER A 182 7.11 -33.08 -17.45
CA SER A 182 7.63 -34.08 -18.40
C SER A 182 7.43 -33.62 -19.85
N LYS A 183 8.38 -33.98 -20.73
CA LYS A 183 8.29 -33.77 -22.18
C LYS A 183 7.50 -34.89 -22.85
N SER A 184 7.61 -36.12 -22.34
CA SER A 184 6.92 -37.31 -22.88
C SER A 184 5.51 -37.54 -22.34
N SER A 185 5.18 -37.05 -21.14
CA SER A 185 3.99 -37.45 -20.38
C SER A 185 3.10 -36.28 -19.95
N LYS A 186 1.79 -36.54 -19.85
CA LYS A 186 0.81 -35.61 -19.25
C LYS A 186 0.78 -35.67 -17.72
N ARG A 187 1.50 -36.62 -17.11
CA ARG A 187 1.55 -36.76 -15.64
C ARG A 187 2.27 -35.56 -15.03
N GLY A 188 1.79 -35.14 -13.87
CA GLY A 188 2.50 -34.18 -13.04
C GLY A 188 3.75 -34.82 -12.45
N LEU A 189 4.71 -33.98 -12.09
CA LEU A 189 5.93 -34.37 -11.41
C LEU A 189 6.00 -33.70 -10.04
N ASP A 190 6.60 -34.41 -9.08
CA ASP A 190 7.02 -33.82 -7.82
C ASP A 190 7.96 -32.62 -8.07
N THR A 191 7.92 -31.63 -7.18
CA THR A 191 8.68 -30.39 -7.33
C THR A 191 10.21 -30.62 -7.34
N SER A 192 10.70 -31.73 -6.78
CA SER A 192 12.12 -32.13 -6.75
C SER A 192 12.54 -33.04 -7.92
N ALA A 193 11.64 -33.35 -8.87
CA ALA A 193 11.95 -34.28 -9.96
C ALA A 193 12.94 -33.70 -10.99
N PHE A 194 14.06 -34.40 -11.23
CA PHE A 194 15.12 -33.96 -12.15
C PHE A 194 15.62 -35.09 -13.08
N GLY A 195 15.76 -34.81 -14.37
CA GLY A 195 16.22 -35.76 -15.39
C GLY A 195 16.08 -35.23 -16.83
N HIS A 196 16.55 -35.99 -17.83
CA HIS A 196 16.63 -35.53 -19.22
C HIS A 196 15.26 -35.30 -19.90
N ASP A 197 14.22 -36.07 -19.56
CA ASP A 197 12.84 -35.88 -20.08
C ASP A 197 12.12 -34.67 -19.44
N ILE A 198 12.78 -33.91 -18.56
CA ILE A 198 12.13 -32.84 -17.79
C ILE A 198 12.43 -31.46 -18.40
N LYS A 199 11.42 -30.59 -18.39
CA LYS A 199 11.51 -29.14 -18.61
C LYS A 199 11.01 -28.44 -17.34
N HIS A 200 11.52 -27.24 -17.05
CA HIS A 200 11.07 -26.48 -15.88
C HIS A 200 10.15 -25.33 -16.29
N VAL A 201 9.20 -25.03 -15.42
CA VAL A 201 8.31 -23.86 -15.49
C VAL A 201 8.78 -22.88 -14.42
N LEU A 202 8.96 -21.62 -14.79
CA LEU A 202 9.02 -20.51 -13.84
C LEU A 202 7.84 -19.59 -14.11
N LYS A 203 6.94 -19.47 -13.13
CA LYS A 203 5.79 -18.57 -13.15
C LYS A 203 5.99 -17.43 -12.14
N VAL A 204 5.53 -16.24 -12.49
CA VAL A 204 5.46 -15.05 -11.62
C VAL A 204 4.18 -14.26 -11.91
N SER A 205 3.61 -13.62 -10.90
CA SER A 205 2.54 -12.61 -11.05
C SER A 205 3.17 -11.22 -11.06
N LEU A 206 2.81 -10.37 -12.04
CA LEU A 206 3.44 -9.06 -12.21
C LEU A 206 2.54 -7.93 -11.71
N ASP A 207 3.00 -7.19 -10.70
CA ASP A 207 2.23 -6.11 -10.05
C ASP A 207 1.79 -5.00 -11.02
N VAL A 208 2.66 -4.63 -11.98
CA VAL A 208 2.40 -3.58 -12.98
C VAL A 208 1.25 -3.95 -13.93
N THR A 209 1.11 -5.23 -14.28
CA THR A 209 0.14 -5.66 -15.32
C THR A 209 -1.07 -6.39 -14.75
N ARG A 210 -1.02 -6.84 -13.49
CA ARG A 210 -2.06 -7.63 -12.82
C ARG A 210 -2.47 -8.93 -13.54
N PHE A 211 -1.53 -9.52 -14.27
CA PHE A 211 -1.61 -10.89 -14.81
C PHE A 211 -0.42 -11.73 -14.30
N GLU A 212 -0.52 -13.06 -14.34
CA GLU A 212 0.68 -13.90 -14.34
C GLU A 212 1.27 -14.13 -15.72
N TYR A 213 2.56 -14.45 -15.71
CA TYR A 213 3.29 -14.98 -16.84
C TYR A 213 4.07 -16.21 -16.38
N TYR A 214 4.19 -17.20 -17.26
CA TYR A 214 5.14 -18.29 -17.09
C TYR A 214 6.10 -18.35 -18.28
N THR A 215 7.30 -18.81 -17.99
CA THR A 215 8.25 -19.24 -19.01
C THR A 215 8.46 -20.74 -18.93
N LEU A 216 8.88 -21.33 -20.04
CA LEU A 216 9.36 -22.71 -20.11
C LEU A 216 10.86 -22.70 -20.40
N GLY A 217 11.63 -23.48 -19.66
CA GLY A 217 13.09 -23.43 -19.75
C GLY A 217 13.81 -24.62 -19.14
N THR A 218 15.13 -24.52 -19.04
CA THR A 218 16.02 -25.52 -18.46
C THR A 218 16.61 -25.01 -17.14
N TYR A 219 16.56 -25.85 -16.11
CA TYR A 219 17.19 -25.62 -14.81
C TYR A 219 18.53 -26.36 -14.74
N PHE A 220 19.55 -25.70 -14.20
CA PHE A 220 20.91 -26.21 -14.06
C PHE A 220 21.32 -26.25 -12.59
N PRO A 221 21.02 -27.34 -11.83
CA PRO A 221 21.19 -27.38 -10.38
C PRO A 221 22.60 -27.00 -9.90
N ARG A 222 23.65 -27.51 -10.55
CA ARG A 222 25.07 -27.19 -10.24
C ARG A 222 25.40 -25.69 -10.33
N LYS A 223 24.68 -24.92 -11.14
CA LYS A 223 24.85 -23.46 -11.30
C LYS A 223 23.78 -22.66 -10.56
N ASP A 224 22.73 -23.34 -10.08
CA ASP A 224 21.48 -22.76 -9.59
C ASP A 224 20.92 -21.63 -10.46
N ARG A 225 20.91 -21.88 -11.77
CA ARG A 225 20.30 -20.98 -12.77
C ARG A 225 19.18 -21.67 -13.51
N TYR A 226 18.13 -20.92 -13.76
CA TYR A 226 17.11 -21.23 -14.75
C TYR A 226 17.35 -20.39 -16.01
N ILE A 227 17.19 -20.99 -17.18
CA ILE A 227 17.31 -20.31 -18.48
C ILE A 227 16.02 -20.59 -19.27
N PRO A 228 15.19 -19.58 -19.58
CA PRO A 228 14.06 -19.71 -20.49
C PRO A 228 14.50 -20.23 -21.88
N ASP A 229 13.67 -21.04 -22.52
CA ASP A 229 13.86 -21.40 -23.94
C ASP A 229 13.74 -20.15 -24.82
N ASN A 230 14.51 -20.10 -25.92
CA ASN A 230 14.41 -19.05 -26.96
C ASN A 230 13.01 -18.92 -27.60
N THR A 231 12.08 -19.85 -27.34
CA THR A 231 10.68 -19.80 -27.81
C THR A 231 9.69 -19.28 -26.75
N SER A 232 10.17 -18.94 -25.56
CA SER A 232 9.39 -18.53 -24.41
C SER A 232 9.73 -17.08 -24.04
N PHE A 233 8.99 -16.11 -24.59
CA PHE A 233 9.24 -14.69 -24.31
C PHE A 233 9.10 -14.39 -22.80
N ASP A 234 10.11 -13.73 -22.25
CA ASP A 234 10.22 -13.42 -20.82
C ASP A 234 9.98 -11.91 -20.61
N GLY A 235 8.75 -11.57 -20.24
CA GLY A 235 8.23 -10.20 -20.16
C GLY A 235 6.74 -10.13 -20.51
N TRP A 236 6.20 -8.93 -20.73
CA TRP A 236 4.74 -8.69 -20.87
C TRP A 236 4.06 -9.32 -22.09
N ALA A 237 4.84 -9.80 -23.08
CA ALA A 237 4.33 -10.58 -24.23
C ALA A 237 4.54 -12.11 -24.04
N GLY A 238 4.84 -12.54 -22.81
CA GLY A 238 5.05 -13.95 -22.46
C GLY A 238 3.76 -14.77 -22.41
N LEU A 239 3.90 -16.07 -22.15
CA LEU A 239 2.78 -16.98 -21.98
C LEU A 239 2.09 -16.74 -20.63
N ARG A 240 0.76 -16.81 -20.61
CA ARG A 240 -0.05 -16.76 -19.38
C ARG A 240 -0.77 -18.09 -19.17
N TYR A 241 -1.18 -18.44 -17.94
CA TYR A 241 -2.08 -19.58 -17.74
C TYR A 241 -3.48 -19.24 -18.25
N ASP A 242 -3.90 -18.01 -18.01
CA ASP A 242 -5.19 -17.47 -18.40
C ASP A 242 -5.01 -16.09 -19.05
N TYR A 243 -5.90 -15.72 -19.96
CA TYR A 243 -5.89 -14.43 -20.66
C TYR A 243 -6.99 -13.47 -20.16
N GLY A 244 -7.65 -13.79 -19.05
CA GLY A 244 -8.63 -12.96 -18.34
C GLY A 244 -8.28 -12.66 -16.88
N ASN A 245 -9.30 -12.60 -15.99
CA ASN A 245 -9.15 -12.35 -14.56
C ASN A 245 -8.56 -13.58 -13.83
N PHE A 246 -7.24 -13.72 -13.82
CA PHE A 246 -6.53 -14.78 -13.11
C PHE A 246 -5.22 -14.21 -12.55
N TYR A 247 -5.01 -14.34 -11.24
CA TYR A 247 -3.87 -13.78 -10.54
C TYR A 247 -3.46 -14.63 -9.32
N ALA A 248 -2.32 -14.27 -8.71
CA ALA A 248 -1.71 -14.95 -7.55
C ALA A 248 -1.58 -16.48 -7.69
N SER A 249 -1.60 -16.99 -8.92
CA SER A 249 -1.80 -18.40 -9.24
C SER A 249 -0.63 -19.28 -8.77
N LYS A 250 -0.93 -20.48 -8.25
CA LYS A 250 0.04 -21.33 -7.55
C LYS A 250 -0.33 -22.80 -7.72
N SER A 251 0.66 -23.65 -7.95
CA SER A 251 0.46 -25.08 -8.16
C SER A 251 0.93 -25.95 -6.99
N PHE A 252 0.42 -27.19 -6.94
CA PHE A 252 0.98 -28.25 -6.10
C PHE A 252 0.97 -29.59 -6.84
N TYR A 253 1.86 -30.50 -6.43
CA TYR A 253 1.85 -31.88 -6.92
C TYR A 253 0.81 -32.70 -6.15
N ASP A 254 -0.08 -33.36 -6.88
CA ASP A 254 -1.00 -34.37 -6.36
C ASP A 254 -0.35 -35.74 -6.57
N GLN A 255 0.22 -36.28 -5.49
CA GLN A 255 0.93 -37.57 -5.50
C GLN A 255 -0.01 -38.78 -5.59
N ALA A 256 -1.30 -38.63 -5.27
CA ALA A 256 -2.28 -39.72 -5.36
C ALA A 256 -2.65 -40.02 -6.81
N THR A 257 -3.08 -39.00 -7.57
CA THR A 257 -3.43 -39.17 -8.99
C THR A 257 -2.29 -38.82 -9.95
N LYS A 258 -1.13 -38.44 -9.44
CA LYS A 258 0.12 -38.15 -10.18
C LYS A 258 -0.06 -37.06 -11.23
N ARG A 259 -0.69 -35.95 -10.83
CA ARG A 259 -0.95 -34.73 -11.63
C ARG A 259 -0.43 -33.48 -10.92
N ARG A 260 -0.29 -32.37 -11.65
CA ARG A 260 -0.05 -31.05 -11.04
C ARG A 260 -1.34 -30.25 -11.12
N ILE A 261 -1.81 -29.77 -9.97
CA ILE A 261 -3.01 -28.94 -9.85
C ILE A 261 -2.60 -27.49 -9.72
N LEU A 262 -3.25 -26.63 -10.49
CA LEU A 262 -3.11 -25.18 -10.48
C LEU A 262 -4.36 -24.54 -9.88
N TRP A 263 -4.16 -23.65 -8.91
CA TRP A 263 -5.15 -22.69 -8.41
C TRP A 263 -4.84 -21.28 -8.93
N GLY A 264 -5.86 -20.43 -8.96
CA GLY A 264 -5.73 -19.01 -9.31
C GLY A 264 -6.88 -18.21 -8.72
N TRP A 265 -6.55 -17.04 -8.16
CA TRP A 265 -7.54 -16.10 -7.65
C TRP A 265 -8.08 -15.26 -8.81
N ALA A 266 -9.40 -15.15 -8.91
CA ALA A 266 -10.06 -14.16 -9.74
C ALA A 266 -10.62 -13.07 -8.83
N ASN A 267 -10.08 -11.85 -8.95
CA ASN A 267 -10.65 -10.67 -8.34
C ASN A 267 -12.00 -10.31 -8.98
N GLU A 268 -12.76 -9.46 -8.29
CA GLU A 268 -14.04 -8.94 -8.78
C GLU A 268 -13.88 -7.96 -9.94
N SER A 269 -14.97 -7.68 -10.65
CA SER A 269 -15.05 -6.64 -11.70
C SER A 269 -16.27 -5.71 -11.56
N ASP A 270 -17.00 -5.81 -10.45
CA ASP A 270 -17.90 -4.76 -9.94
C ASP A 270 -17.13 -3.79 -9.01
N SER A 271 -17.83 -2.86 -8.35
CA SER A 271 -17.17 -1.82 -7.57
C SER A 271 -16.84 -2.25 -6.14
N VAL A 272 -15.87 -1.57 -5.52
CA VAL A 272 -15.53 -1.70 -4.09
C VAL A 272 -16.69 -1.31 -3.16
N GLN A 273 -17.75 -0.68 -3.69
CA GLN A 273 -19.00 -0.48 -2.94
C GLN A 273 -19.95 -1.68 -3.08
N ASP A 274 -19.99 -2.31 -4.25
CA ASP A 274 -20.80 -3.52 -4.48
C ASP A 274 -20.25 -4.71 -3.69
N ASP A 275 -18.92 -4.85 -3.59
CA ASP A 275 -18.24 -5.77 -2.65
C ASP A 275 -18.75 -5.62 -1.22
N LYS A 276 -18.86 -4.38 -0.72
CA LYS A 276 -19.37 -4.09 0.62
C LYS A 276 -20.87 -4.35 0.74
N ASN A 277 -21.63 -4.12 -0.32
CA ASN A 277 -23.08 -4.34 -0.37
C ASN A 277 -23.42 -5.85 -0.40
N LYS A 278 -22.70 -6.64 -1.20
CA LYS A 278 -22.88 -8.11 -1.34
C LYS A 278 -22.19 -8.90 -0.21
N GLY A 279 -21.22 -8.28 0.48
CA GLY A 279 -20.62 -8.80 1.72
C GLY A 279 -19.45 -9.76 1.52
N TRP A 280 -18.97 -9.93 0.28
CA TRP A 280 -17.83 -10.79 -0.08
C TRP A 280 -17.11 -10.22 -1.31
N SER A 281 -15.87 -10.64 -1.56
CA SER A 281 -15.07 -10.25 -2.74
C SER A 281 -13.99 -11.30 -3.01
N GLY A 282 -13.81 -11.65 -4.29
CA GLY A 282 -12.82 -12.60 -4.77
C GLY A 282 -13.32 -14.06 -4.77
N ILE A 283 -12.99 -14.79 -5.84
CA ILE A 283 -13.24 -16.23 -5.96
C ILE A 283 -11.94 -16.98 -6.31
N GLN A 284 -11.89 -18.28 -6.02
CA GLN A 284 -10.92 -19.17 -6.67
C GLN A 284 -11.51 -19.69 -7.97
N ALA A 285 -10.69 -19.73 -9.02
CA ALA A 285 -11.03 -20.43 -10.25
C ALA A 285 -11.10 -21.96 -10.02
N THR A 286 -11.83 -22.66 -10.88
CA THR A 286 -11.89 -24.13 -10.90
C THR A 286 -10.48 -24.73 -10.92
N PRO A 287 -10.15 -25.71 -10.06
CA PRO A 287 -8.85 -26.37 -10.07
C PRO A 287 -8.50 -26.94 -11.45
N ARG A 288 -7.30 -26.63 -11.93
CA ARG A 288 -6.87 -26.99 -13.29
C ARG A 288 -5.73 -28.00 -13.24
N THR A 289 -5.88 -29.14 -13.91
CA THR A 289 -4.77 -30.07 -14.17
C THR A 289 -3.83 -29.46 -15.21
N LEU A 290 -2.54 -29.38 -14.91
CA LEU A 290 -1.52 -28.67 -15.70
C LEU A 290 -0.44 -29.63 -16.23
N TRP A 291 -0.12 -29.56 -17.53
CA TRP A 291 0.93 -30.37 -18.17
C TRP A 291 1.52 -29.69 -19.42
N LEU A 292 2.56 -30.25 -20.05
CA LEU A 292 3.18 -29.66 -21.25
C LEU A 292 2.43 -30.02 -22.55
N ASP A 293 2.24 -29.07 -23.49
CA ASP A 293 1.74 -29.39 -24.83
C ASP A 293 2.73 -30.26 -25.60
N SER A 294 2.24 -31.14 -26.48
CA SER A 294 3.08 -32.07 -27.26
C SER A 294 4.05 -31.39 -28.24
N LYS A 295 3.97 -30.06 -28.43
CA LYS A 295 4.96 -29.26 -29.16
C LYS A 295 6.08 -28.70 -28.27
N GLY A 296 6.02 -28.87 -26.95
CA GLY A 296 7.01 -28.40 -25.98
C GLY A 296 7.10 -26.88 -25.76
N LYS A 297 6.22 -26.10 -26.41
CA LYS A 297 6.27 -24.62 -26.47
C LYS A 297 5.37 -23.88 -25.48
N GLN A 298 4.37 -24.55 -24.91
CA GLN A 298 3.41 -23.98 -23.96
C GLN A 298 2.90 -25.09 -23.04
N LEU A 299 2.33 -24.70 -21.91
CA LEU A 299 1.58 -25.60 -21.04
C LEU A 299 0.13 -25.73 -21.56
N ARG A 300 -0.53 -26.80 -21.14
CA ARG A 300 -1.98 -26.97 -21.23
C ARG A 300 -2.58 -27.08 -19.85
N GLN A 301 -3.77 -26.55 -19.71
CA GLN A 301 -4.57 -26.65 -18.49
C GLN A 301 -6.01 -27.06 -18.81
N TRP A 302 -6.61 -27.87 -17.95
CA TRP A 302 -7.98 -28.34 -18.09
C TRP A 302 -8.62 -28.49 -16.71
N PRO A 303 -9.92 -28.17 -16.52
CA PRO A 303 -10.61 -28.44 -15.26
C PRO A 303 -10.42 -29.90 -14.83
N ILE A 304 -10.20 -30.13 -13.53
CA ILE A 304 -10.09 -31.46 -12.94
C ILE A 304 -11.24 -32.38 -13.35
N GLU A 305 -10.96 -33.68 -13.41
CA GLU A 305 -11.94 -34.69 -13.88
C GLU A 305 -13.14 -34.81 -12.92
N GLU A 306 -12.91 -34.55 -11.64
CA GLU A 306 -13.85 -34.60 -10.54
C GLU A 306 -15.00 -33.60 -10.69
N ILE A 307 -14.83 -32.47 -11.41
CA ILE A 307 -15.94 -31.55 -11.69
C ILE A 307 -17.07 -32.22 -12.50
N LYS A 308 -16.78 -33.35 -13.18
CA LYS A 308 -17.80 -34.12 -13.89
C LYS A 308 -18.81 -34.78 -12.96
N THR A 309 -18.54 -34.88 -11.66
CA THR A 309 -19.51 -35.32 -10.65
C THR A 309 -20.70 -34.37 -10.51
N LEU A 310 -20.50 -33.06 -10.77
CA LEU A 310 -21.55 -32.04 -10.73
C LEU A 310 -22.49 -32.09 -11.94
N ARG A 311 -22.19 -32.87 -12.97
CA ARG A 311 -22.93 -32.89 -14.25
C ARG A 311 -24.27 -33.63 -14.10
N GLY A 312 -25.33 -32.87 -13.86
CA GLY A 312 -26.71 -33.34 -13.83
C GLY A 312 -27.34 -33.46 -15.22
N GLN A 313 -28.52 -32.87 -15.40
CA GLN A 313 -29.30 -32.94 -16.64
C GLN A 313 -28.48 -32.54 -17.88
N LYS A 314 -28.52 -33.38 -18.91
CA LYS A 314 -27.72 -33.23 -20.12
C LYS A 314 -28.56 -32.90 -21.35
N VAL A 315 -28.20 -31.84 -22.05
CA VAL A 315 -28.71 -31.45 -23.38
C VAL A 315 -27.64 -31.73 -24.44
N LYS A 316 -28.08 -32.08 -25.65
CA LYS A 316 -27.22 -32.39 -26.81
C LYS A 316 -27.72 -31.65 -28.05
N LEU A 317 -26.79 -31.14 -28.85
CA LEU A 317 -27.07 -30.57 -30.18
C LEU A 317 -26.02 -31.09 -31.17
N THR A 318 -26.42 -31.51 -32.37
CA THR A 318 -25.52 -32.20 -33.31
C THR A 318 -25.80 -31.88 -34.77
N ASN A 319 -24.74 -31.62 -35.54
CA ASN A 319 -24.76 -31.24 -36.96
C ASN A 319 -25.59 -30.00 -37.33
N THR A 320 -25.94 -29.15 -36.37
CA THR A 320 -26.65 -27.88 -36.60
C THR A 320 -25.77 -26.91 -37.37
N LYS A 321 -26.28 -26.37 -38.49
CA LYS A 321 -25.62 -25.31 -39.26
C LYS A 321 -26.03 -23.95 -38.72
N LEU A 322 -25.08 -23.02 -38.71
CA LEU A 322 -25.25 -21.61 -38.35
C LEU A 322 -24.65 -20.77 -39.49
N ASN A 323 -25.50 -20.08 -40.24
CA ASN A 323 -25.12 -19.11 -41.25
C ASN A 323 -24.79 -17.75 -40.60
N LYS A 324 -24.54 -16.73 -41.41
CA LYS A 324 -24.24 -15.38 -40.89
C LYS A 324 -25.48 -14.77 -40.22
N GLY A 325 -25.38 -14.51 -38.92
CA GLY A 325 -26.46 -13.97 -38.09
C GLY A 325 -27.27 -15.04 -37.37
N ASP A 326 -27.03 -16.33 -37.64
CA ASP A 326 -27.78 -17.41 -36.99
C ASP A 326 -27.30 -17.62 -35.54
N HIS A 327 -28.27 -17.71 -34.63
CA HIS A 327 -28.08 -18.20 -33.26
C HIS A 327 -29.12 -19.26 -32.90
N VAL A 328 -28.77 -20.20 -32.03
CA VAL A 328 -29.67 -21.25 -31.52
C VAL A 328 -29.52 -21.36 -30.01
N GLU A 329 -30.65 -21.21 -29.31
CA GLU A 329 -30.77 -21.32 -27.85
C GLU A 329 -30.67 -22.80 -27.39
N ILE A 330 -29.93 -23.04 -26.31
CA ILE A 330 -29.72 -24.37 -25.72
C ILE A 330 -30.69 -24.56 -24.54
N LYS A 331 -31.94 -24.94 -24.85
CA LYS A 331 -33.02 -25.13 -23.87
C LYS A 331 -32.84 -26.42 -23.06
N GLY A 332 -33.31 -26.41 -21.80
CA GLY A 332 -33.32 -27.58 -20.92
C GLY A 332 -32.11 -27.71 -19.98
N ILE A 333 -31.43 -26.59 -19.69
CA ILE A 333 -30.40 -26.44 -18.65
C ILE A 333 -30.67 -25.14 -17.87
N THR A 334 -30.16 -25.02 -16.65
CA THR A 334 -30.02 -23.72 -15.97
C THR A 334 -28.77 -23.06 -16.54
N ALA A 335 -28.91 -22.04 -17.40
CA ALA A 335 -27.75 -21.51 -18.13
C ALA A 335 -26.77 -20.71 -17.26
N ALA A 336 -27.23 -20.20 -16.11
CA ALA A 336 -26.36 -19.57 -15.12
C ALA A 336 -25.39 -20.54 -14.45
N GLN A 337 -25.65 -21.85 -14.46
CA GLN A 337 -24.81 -22.86 -13.80
C GLN A 337 -24.65 -24.12 -14.68
N ALA A 338 -23.67 -24.10 -15.58
CA ALA A 338 -23.56 -25.11 -16.63
C ALA A 338 -22.11 -25.38 -17.11
N ASP A 339 -21.91 -26.59 -17.64
CA ASP A 339 -20.69 -27.02 -18.33
C ASP A 339 -21.02 -27.31 -19.80
N VAL A 340 -20.37 -26.59 -20.72
CA VAL A 340 -20.71 -26.59 -22.15
C VAL A 340 -19.49 -27.02 -22.95
N GLU A 341 -19.50 -28.23 -23.52
CA GLU A 341 -18.47 -28.72 -24.45
C GLU A 341 -18.99 -28.67 -25.89
N VAL A 342 -18.36 -27.86 -26.76
CA VAL A 342 -18.75 -27.70 -28.17
C VAL A 342 -17.59 -27.91 -29.15
N ILE A 343 -17.89 -28.58 -30.26
CA ILE A 343 -17.00 -28.76 -31.41
C ILE A 343 -17.64 -28.12 -32.64
N PHE A 344 -17.06 -27.03 -33.09
CA PHE A 344 -17.40 -26.34 -34.34
C PHE A 344 -16.61 -26.96 -35.51
N SER A 345 -17.17 -26.92 -36.72
CA SER A 345 -16.46 -27.19 -37.97
C SER A 345 -16.94 -26.32 -39.13
N PHE A 346 -16.06 -25.97 -40.05
CA PHE A 346 -16.29 -25.12 -41.23
C PHE A 346 -15.89 -25.87 -42.51
N ARG A 347 -16.32 -25.40 -43.70
CA ARG A 347 -16.05 -26.13 -44.95
C ARG A 347 -14.60 -25.96 -45.37
N ASN A 348 -14.13 -24.71 -45.42
CA ASN A 348 -12.74 -24.35 -45.70
C ASN A 348 -12.37 -23.04 -44.97
N LEU A 349 -11.22 -22.46 -45.31
CA LEU A 349 -10.72 -21.21 -44.72
C LEU A 349 -10.57 -20.09 -45.77
N ASP A 350 -11.18 -20.25 -46.94
CA ASP A 350 -10.96 -19.34 -48.08
C ASP A 350 -11.49 -17.92 -47.80
N LYS A 351 -12.52 -17.83 -46.95
CA LYS A 351 -13.11 -16.57 -46.47
C LYS A 351 -12.35 -15.95 -45.29
N ALA A 352 -11.30 -16.56 -44.75
CA ALA A 352 -10.60 -16.04 -43.57
C ALA A 352 -9.95 -14.67 -43.87
N GLU A 353 -10.25 -13.66 -43.05
CA GLU A 353 -9.74 -12.30 -43.23
C GLU A 353 -8.21 -12.25 -43.13
N LYS A 354 -7.57 -11.35 -43.88
CA LYS A 354 -6.12 -11.12 -43.77
C LYS A 354 -5.76 -10.71 -42.34
N PHE A 355 -4.75 -11.36 -41.76
CA PHE A 355 -4.14 -10.95 -40.50
C PHE A 355 -3.19 -9.77 -40.74
N ASP A 356 -3.32 -8.70 -39.96
CA ASP A 356 -2.32 -7.63 -39.90
C ASP A 356 -1.19 -8.04 -38.93
N PRO A 357 0.08 -8.11 -39.36
CA PRO A 357 1.22 -8.41 -38.47
C PRO A 357 1.35 -7.45 -37.26
N ASN A 358 0.77 -6.26 -37.33
CA ASN A 358 0.78 -5.29 -36.23
C ASN A 358 -0.17 -5.67 -35.07
N TRP A 359 -1.08 -6.64 -35.26
CA TRP A 359 -1.97 -7.14 -34.20
C TRP A 359 -1.24 -8.08 -33.23
N VAL A 360 -0.24 -7.55 -32.52
CA VAL A 360 0.56 -8.29 -31.53
C VAL A 360 -0.25 -8.57 -30.26
N ASN A 361 -1.16 -7.66 -29.86
CA ASN A 361 -2.04 -7.86 -28.72
C ASN A 361 -3.38 -8.47 -29.14
N ALA A 362 -3.67 -9.67 -28.61
CA ALA A 362 -4.94 -10.36 -28.82
C ALA A 362 -6.14 -9.60 -28.22
N GLN A 363 -5.95 -8.96 -27.06
CA GLN A 363 -6.99 -8.23 -26.34
C GLN A 363 -7.48 -7.01 -27.12
N ASP A 364 -6.57 -6.19 -27.64
CA ASP A 364 -6.93 -5.02 -28.46
C ASP A 364 -7.61 -5.43 -29.77
N LEU A 365 -7.13 -6.52 -30.41
CA LEU A 365 -7.77 -7.09 -31.60
C LEU A 365 -9.19 -7.60 -31.28
N CYS A 366 -9.41 -8.15 -30.09
CA CYS A 366 -10.73 -8.61 -29.66
C CYS A 366 -11.71 -7.44 -29.50
N ALA A 367 -11.30 -6.36 -28.83
CA ALA A 367 -12.11 -5.14 -28.70
C ALA A 367 -12.42 -4.51 -30.07
N GLN A 368 -11.48 -4.53 -31.01
CA GLN A 368 -11.68 -4.04 -32.39
C GLN A 368 -12.55 -4.97 -33.26
N LYS A 369 -12.63 -6.26 -32.94
CA LYS A 369 -13.29 -7.32 -33.73
C LYS A 369 -14.23 -8.17 -32.86
N GLY A 370 -15.01 -7.48 -32.03
CA GLY A 370 -15.97 -8.06 -31.09
C GLY A 370 -17.08 -8.89 -31.77
N SER A 371 -17.88 -9.58 -30.96
CA SER A 371 -18.93 -10.53 -31.42
C SER A 371 -19.92 -9.96 -32.44
N GLN A 372 -20.24 -8.68 -32.32
CA GLN A 372 -21.16 -7.96 -33.20
C GLN A 372 -20.52 -7.48 -34.51
N VAL A 373 -19.18 -7.47 -34.61
CA VAL A 373 -18.46 -7.08 -35.83
C VAL A 373 -18.37 -8.27 -36.79
N PRO A 374 -19.05 -8.24 -37.96
CA PRO A 374 -19.04 -9.37 -38.88
C PRO A 374 -17.63 -9.69 -39.39
N GLY A 375 -17.43 -10.92 -39.85
CA GLY A 375 -16.13 -11.36 -40.35
C GLY A 375 -16.18 -12.44 -41.41
N GLY A 376 -15.00 -12.92 -41.75
CA GLY A 376 -14.75 -14.01 -42.67
C GLY A 376 -15.16 -15.34 -42.06
N VAL A 377 -14.24 -15.92 -41.30
CA VAL A 377 -14.45 -17.16 -40.53
C VAL A 377 -14.59 -16.77 -39.05
N GLY A 378 -15.83 -16.50 -38.66
CA GLY A 378 -16.20 -15.93 -37.35
C GLY A 378 -16.50 -14.43 -37.38
N PRO A 379 -16.93 -13.84 -36.25
CA PRO A 379 -16.95 -14.46 -34.92
C PRO A 379 -18.03 -15.54 -34.78
N PHE A 380 -17.67 -16.69 -34.19
CA PHE A 380 -18.61 -17.79 -33.88
C PHE A 380 -18.27 -18.43 -32.54
N GLY A 381 -19.28 -18.88 -31.79
CA GLY A 381 -19.06 -19.36 -30.43
C GLY A 381 -20.32 -19.57 -29.61
N LEU A 382 -20.22 -19.21 -28.33
CA LEU A 382 -21.30 -19.22 -27.34
C LEU A 382 -21.68 -17.78 -26.96
N LEU A 383 -22.96 -17.52 -26.74
CA LEU A 383 -23.45 -16.40 -25.94
C LEU A 383 -23.82 -16.99 -24.58
N THR A 384 -23.00 -16.71 -23.57
CA THR A 384 -23.17 -17.20 -22.19
C THR A 384 -23.78 -16.10 -21.31
N LEU A 385 -24.54 -16.47 -20.27
CA LEU A 385 -25.23 -15.51 -19.38
C LEU A 385 -25.97 -14.44 -20.18
N ALA A 386 -26.85 -14.89 -21.08
CA ALA A 386 -27.59 -14.03 -22.00
C ALA A 386 -29.03 -13.77 -21.51
N SER A 387 -29.52 -12.55 -21.65
CA SER A 387 -30.91 -12.22 -21.36
C SER A 387 -31.82 -12.66 -22.51
N LYS A 388 -33.12 -12.81 -22.21
CA LYS A 388 -34.14 -13.35 -23.12
C LYS A 388 -34.23 -12.68 -24.50
N TYR A 389 -33.92 -11.37 -24.60
CA TYR A 389 -33.91 -10.64 -25.87
C TYR A 389 -32.51 -10.14 -26.27
N LEU A 390 -31.45 -10.69 -25.65
CA LEU A 390 -30.03 -10.37 -25.87
C LEU A 390 -29.65 -8.90 -25.61
N GLU A 391 -30.33 -8.25 -24.66
CA GLU A 391 -29.93 -6.96 -24.10
C GLU A 391 -28.61 -7.04 -23.30
N GLU A 392 -28.41 -8.16 -22.61
CA GLU A 392 -27.18 -8.56 -21.94
C GLU A 392 -26.73 -9.91 -22.46
N PHE A 393 -25.42 -10.09 -22.69
CA PHE A 393 -24.82 -11.39 -23.01
C PHE A 393 -23.30 -11.33 -22.89
N THR A 394 -22.67 -12.45 -22.50
CA THR A 394 -21.22 -12.63 -22.44
C THR A 394 -20.76 -13.55 -23.58
N PRO A 395 -20.36 -13.00 -24.75
CA PRO A 395 -19.95 -13.77 -25.92
C PRO A 395 -18.52 -14.35 -25.78
N VAL A 396 -18.41 -15.67 -25.91
CA VAL A 396 -17.15 -16.42 -25.97
C VAL A 396 -16.99 -17.03 -27.36
N PHE A 397 -16.01 -16.60 -28.15
CA PHE A 397 -15.99 -16.89 -29.59
C PHE A 397 -14.59 -17.03 -30.20
N PHE A 398 -14.52 -17.73 -31.34
CA PHE A 398 -13.36 -17.80 -32.21
C PHE A 398 -13.48 -16.86 -33.41
N ARG A 399 -12.34 -16.33 -33.86
CA ARG A 399 -12.18 -15.64 -35.16
C ARG A 399 -10.90 -16.16 -35.83
N ILE A 400 -10.97 -16.55 -37.10
CA ILE A 400 -9.83 -17.13 -37.83
C ILE A 400 -9.38 -16.19 -38.95
N PHE A 401 -8.09 -15.88 -38.95
CA PHE A 401 -7.43 -15.00 -39.91
C PHE A 401 -6.40 -15.77 -40.74
N LYS A 402 -6.16 -15.31 -41.97
CA LYS A 402 -5.12 -15.80 -42.89
C LYS A 402 -3.88 -14.92 -42.79
N ALA A 403 -2.78 -15.50 -42.32
CA ALA A 403 -1.47 -14.85 -42.24
C ALA A 403 -0.62 -15.16 -43.49
N THR A 404 0.62 -14.66 -43.51
CA THR A 404 1.58 -14.96 -44.56
C THR A 404 1.89 -16.47 -44.67
N ASN A 405 2.32 -16.89 -45.86
CA ASN A 405 2.73 -18.26 -46.17
C ASN A 405 1.64 -19.33 -45.90
N ASN A 406 0.37 -18.98 -46.19
CA ASN A 406 -0.83 -19.83 -45.97
C ASN A 406 -1.01 -20.34 -44.52
N LYS A 407 -0.36 -19.73 -43.53
CA LYS A 407 -0.63 -19.97 -42.11
C LYS A 407 -1.92 -19.28 -41.70
N HIS A 408 -2.55 -19.80 -40.64
CA HIS A 408 -3.76 -19.23 -40.06
C HIS A 408 -3.51 -18.87 -38.60
N VAL A 409 -4.08 -17.75 -38.17
CA VAL A 409 -4.09 -17.30 -36.77
C VAL A 409 -5.50 -17.46 -36.24
N VAL A 410 -5.64 -18.15 -35.11
CA VAL A 410 -6.92 -18.30 -34.41
C VAL A 410 -6.89 -17.42 -33.18
N LEU A 411 -7.88 -16.53 -33.07
CA LEU A 411 -8.15 -15.75 -31.87
C LEU A 411 -9.27 -16.44 -31.08
N LEU A 412 -9.10 -16.58 -29.76
CA LEU A 412 -10.20 -16.84 -28.83
C LEU A 412 -10.49 -15.54 -28.07
N CYS A 413 -11.76 -15.14 -28.02
CA CYS A 413 -12.28 -14.00 -27.30
C CYS A 413 -13.25 -14.44 -26.20
N SER A 414 -13.29 -13.68 -25.11
CA SER A 414 -14.38 -13.61 -24.14
C SER A 414 -14.60 -12.12 -23.84
N ASP A 415 -15.65 -11.54 -24.42
CA ASP A 415 -15.85 -10.09 -24.43
C ASP A 415 -16.95 -9.66 -23.45
N ALA A 416 -16.58 -9.01 -22.34
CA ALA A 416 -17.55 -8.59 -21.33
C ALA A 416 -18.28 -7.28 -21.67
N SER A 417 -18.01 -6.63 -22.81
CA SER A 417 -18.60 -5.32 -23.16
C SER A 417 -20.14 -5.26 -23.02
N SER A 418 -20.83 -6.26 -23.57
CA SER A 418 -22.28 -6.46 -23.52
C SER A 418 -22.78 -7.26 -22.31
N SER A 419 -21.93 -7.62 -21.35
CA SER A 419 -22.29 -8.56 -20.27
C SER A 419 -23.27 -8.02 -19.22
N SER A 420 -23.50 -6.70 -19.16
CA SER A 420 -24.38 -6.07 -18.17
C SER A 420 -24.79 -4.65 -18.57
N LEU A 421 -26.03 -4.27 -18.25
CA LEU A 421 -26.55 -2.91 -18.35
C LEU A 421 -26.08 -2.00 -17.20
N ALA A 422 -25.58 -2.56 -16.08
CA ALA A 422 -25.15 -1.79 -14.94
C ALA A 422 -23.93 -0.89 -15.23
N THR A 423 -23.95 0.32 -14.69
CA THR A 423 -22.91 1.34 -14.86
C THR A 423 -21.83 1.21 -13.77
N GLY A 424 -20.59 1.58 -14.09
CA GLY A 424 -19.46 1.51 -13.16
C GLY A 424 -18.74 0.16 -13.08
N LEU A 425 -19.29 -0.90 -13.69
CA LEU A 425 -18.62 -2.20 -13.82
C LEU A 425 -17.40 -2.14 -14.76
N TYR A 426 -16.33 -2.88 -14.41
CA TYR A 426 -15.22 -3.16 -15.30
C TYR A 426 -15.61 -4.26 -16.29
N LYS A 427 -15.78 -3.89 -17.56
CA LYS A 427 -16.26 -4.79 -18.64
C LYS A 427 -15.22 -4.97 -19.75
N PRO A 428 -14.11 -5.69 -19.50
CA PRO A 428 -13.03 -5.88 -20.46
C PRO A 428 -13.36 -6.88 -21.58
N SER A 429 -12.83 -6.62 -22.78
CA SER A 429 -12.71 -7.66 -23.80
C SER A 429 -11.43 -8.45 -23.58
N PHE A 430 -11.49 -9.72 -23.21
CA PHE A 430 -10.32 -10.57 -23.02
C PHE A 430 -10.08 -11.50 -24.21
N ALA A 431 -8.82 -11.78 -24.54
CA ALA A 431 -8.49 -12.69 -25.63
C ALA A 431 -7.06 -13.23 -25.58
N GLY A 432 -6.88 -14.38 -26.21
CA GLY A 432 -5.58 -14.99 -26.46
C GLY A 432 -5.53 -15.65 -27.84
N PHE A 433 -4.35 -15.66 -28.45
CA PHE A 433 -4.12 -16.45 -29.66
C PHE A 433 -4.07 -17.95 -29.34
N VAL A 434 -4.50 -18.78 -30.29
CA VAL A 434 -4.66 -20.23 -30.11
C VAL A 434 -3.83 -21.00 -31.12
N ASP A 435 -2.87 -21.80 -30.63
CA ASP A 435 -2.09 -22.75 -31.44
C ASP A 435 -2.92 -24.01 -31.78
N ALA A 436 -4.03 -23.79 -32.48
CA ALA A 436 -4.96 -24.82 -32.90
C ALA A 436 -4.44 -25.64 -34.09
N ASP A 437 -4.87 -26.90 -34.18
CA ASP A 437 -4.64 -27.75 -35.34
C ASP A 437 -5.86 -27.71 -36.26
N LEU A 438 -5.76 -26.94 -37.35
CA LEU A 438 -6.87 -26.74 -38.29
C LEU A 438 -6.95 -27.80 -39.40
N ARG A 439 -6.09 -28.84 -39.42
CA ARG A 439 -6.03 -29.84 -40.51
C ARG A 439 -7.34 -30.61 -40.76
N HIS A 440 -8.27 -30.59 -39.81
CA HIS A 440 -9.60 -31.21 -39.92
C HIS A 440 -10.76 -30.20 -39.92
N ASN A 441 -10.47 -28.91 -40.13
CA ASN A 441 -11.42 -27.78 -40.11
C ASN A 441 -12.36 -27.80 -38.91
N LYS A 442 -11.81 -28.04 -37.72
CA LYS A 442 -12.53 -28.17 -36.43
C LYS A 442 -11.88 -27.34 -35.34
N LEU A 443 -12.69 -26.73 -34.49
CA LEU A 443 -12.27 -26.09 -33.24
C LEU A 443 -13.16 -26.56 -32.09
N SER A 444 -12.55 -26.75 -30.92
CA SER A 444 -13.25 -27.12 -29.69
C SER A 444 -13.16 -26.00 -28.65
N LEU A 445 -14.29 -25.69 -28.02
CA LEU A 445 -14.40 -24.83 -26.85
C LEU A 445 -15.08 -25.64 -25.74
N ARG A 446 -14.60 -25.50 -24.50
CA ARG A 446 -15.38 -25.81 -23.30
C ARG A 446 -15.55 -24.54 -22.49
N SER A 447 -16.74 -24.25 -22.01
CA SER A 447 -16.98 -23.14 -21.08
C SER A 447 -17.70 -23.68 -19.85
N LEU A 448 -17.15 -23.38 -18.67
CA LEU A 448 -17.85 -23.48 -17.40
C LEU A 448 -18.50 -22.12 -17.14
N ILE A 449 -19.76 -22.13 -16.71
CA ILE A 449 -20.56 -20.95 -16.40
C ILE A 449 -21.07 -21.14 -14.98
N ASP A 450 -20.77 -20.21 -14.08
CA ASP A 450 -21.15 -20.27 -12.66
C ASP A 450 -21.46 -18.85 -12.15
N HIS A 451 -22.71 -18.43 -12.35
CA HIS A 451 -23.31 -17.14 -11.99
C HIS A 451 -22.53 -15.89 -12.43
N SER A 452 -21.47 -15.51 -11.71
CA SER A 452 -20.65 -14.31 -12.00
C SER A 452 -19.29 -14.62 -12.64
N VAL A 453 -19.02 -15.89 -13.00
CA VAL A 453 -17.80 -16.30 -13.69
C VAL A 453 -18.07 -17.19 -14.91
N VAL A 454 -17.27 -16.99 -15.96
CA VAL A 454 -17.21 -17.85 -17.14
C VAL A 454 -15.76 -18.26 -17.38
N GLU A 455 -15.43 -19.54 -17.20
CA GLU A 455 -14.10 -20.11 -17.50
C GLU A 455 -14.11 -20.87 -18.83
N SER A 456 -13.41 -20.33 -19.82
CA SER A 456 -13.43 -20.81 -21.20
C SER A 456 -12.09 -21.38 -21.67
N PHE A 457 -12.11 -22.58 -22.26
CA PHE A 457 -10.93 -23.39 -22.60
C PHE A 457 -10.90 -23.74 -24.09
N GLY A 458 -10.12 -22.97 -24.87
CA GLY A 458 -9.93 -23.15 -26.31
C GLY A 458 -8.98 -24.29 -26.68
N ALA A 459 -9.30 -24.97 -27.79
CA ALA A 459 -8.48 -26.02 -28.42
C ALA A 459 -7.99 -27.14 -27.47
N ARG A 460 -8.85 -27.52 -26.50
CA ARG A 460 -8.55 -28.43 -25.37
C ARG A 460 -7.43 -27.87 -24.48
N GLY A 461 -7.70 -26.71 -23.88
CA GLY A 461 -6.86 -26.17 -22.81
C GLY A 461 -5.55 -25.54 -23.25
N LYS A 462 -5.41 -25.10 -24.51
CA LYS A 462 -4.22 -24.38 -25.00
C LYS A 462 -4.25 -22.89 -24.66
N THR A 463 -5.43 -22.30 -24.78
CA THR A 463 -5.69 -20.89 -24.47
C THR A 463 -6.91 -20.89 -23.58
N SER A 464 -6.85 -20.21 -22.44
CA SER A 464 -7.97 -20.15 -21.50
C SER A 464 -8.26 -18.72 -21.10
N ILE A 465 -9.53 -18.42 -20.81
CA ILE A 465 -10.00 -17.09 -20.43
C ILE A 465 -11.04 -17.23 -19.32
N LEU A 466 -10.78 -16.64 -18.17
CA LEU A 466 -11.73 -16.43 -17.08
C LEU A 466 -12.28 -15.00 -17.16
N SER A 467 -13.58 -14.85 -17.40
CA SER A 467 -14.28 -13.57 -17.35
C SER A 467 -15.13 -13.49 -16.08
N ARG A 468 -15.08 -12.34 -15.40
CA ARG A 468 -16.03 -11.98 -14.33
C ARG A 468 -17.06 -11.00 -14.88
N VAL A 469 -18.34 -11.29 -14.63
CA VAL A 469 -19.48 -10.58 -15.21
C VAL A 469 -20.63 -10.52 -14.22
N TYR A 470 -21.44 -9.46 -14.29
CA TYR A 470 -22.52 -9.19 -13.33
C TYR A 470 -23.76 -8.69 -14.10
N PRO A 471 -24.45 -9.57 -14.86
CA PRO A 471 -25.68 -9.22 -15.55
C PRO A 471 -26.77 -8.76 -14.56
N SER A 472 -27.66 -7.89 -15.04
CA SER A 472 -28.79 -7.31 -14.30
C SER A 472 -30.10 -8.04 -14.60
N LEU A 473 -30.18 -8.73 -15.74
CA LEU A 473 -31.33 -9.45 -16.28
C LEU A 473 -31.02 -10.95 -16.44
N ALA A 474 -29.83 -11.29 -16.92
CA ALA A 474 -29.43 -12.67 -17.20
C ALA A 474 -28.96 -13.44 -15.94
N VAL A 475 -29.84 -13.53 -14.94
CA VAL A 475 -29.55 -14.03 -13.58
C VAL A 475 -30.39 -15.28 -13.27
N GLU A 476 -29.79 -16.24 -12.56
CA GLU A 476 -30.42 -17.52 -12.15
C GLU A 476 -31.16 -18.23 -13.31
N ASP A 477 -32.49 -18.33 -13.26
CA ASP A 477 -33.32 -19.02 -14.28
C ASP A 477 -33.71 -18.12 -15.48
N ASP A 478 -33.52 -16.80 -15.39
CA ASP A 478 -33.69 -15.85 -16.52
C ASP A 478 -32.42 -15.75 -17.40
N ALA A 479 -31.35 -16.49 -17.05
CA ALA A 479 -30.17 -16.65 -17.88
C ALA A 479 -30.42 -17.69 -19.00
N HIS A 480 -30.03 -17.33 -20.23
CA HIS A 480 -30.04 -18.20 -21.41
C HIS A 480 -28.61 -18.50 -21.92
N LEU A 481 -28.49 -19.57 -22.70
CA LEU A 481 -27.26 -19.98 -23.42
C LEU A 481 -27.58 -20.14 -24.91
N HIS A 482 -26.76 -19.56 -25.78
CA HIS A 482 -26.90 -19.73 -27.24
C HIS A 482 -25.58 -20.17 -27.87
N VAL A 483 -25.66 -20.92 -28.97
CA VAL A 483 -24.58 -20.98 -29.99
C VAL A 483 -24.84 -19.93 -31.05
N PHE A 484 -23.80 -19.30 -31.61
CA PHE A 484 -23.97 -18.26 -32.64
C PHE A 484 -22.88 -18.25 -33.71
N ASN A 485 -23.19 -17.65 -34.87
CA ASN A 485 -22.23 -17.29 -35.91
C ASN A 485 -22.59 -15.94 -36.56
N ASN A 486 -21.65 -14.99 -36.56
CA ASN A 486 -21.75 -13.72 -37.30
C ASN A 486 -20.66 -13.61 -38.40
N GLY A 487 -19.99 -14.71 -38.70
CA GLY A 487 -19.08 -14.85 -39.84
C GLY A 487 -19.80 -15.18 -41.15
N SER A 488 -19.18 -14.81 -42.27
CA SER A 488 -19.66 -15.10 -43.63
C SER A 488 -19.43 -16.55 -44.09
N GLU A 489 -18.63 -17.33 -43.35
CA GLU A 489 -18.57 -18.79 -43.48
C GLU A 489 -19.62 -19.48 -42.60
N THR A 490 -20.34 -20.46 -43.17
CA THR A 490 -21.33 -21.25 -42.44
C THR A 490 -20.62 -22.22 -41.48
N ILE A 491 -20.82 -22.02 -40.19
CA ILE A 491 -20.26 -22.88 -39.14
C ILE A 491 -21.24 -24.01 -38.84
N THR A 492 -20.73 -25.23 -38.67
CA THR A 492 -21.53 -26.38 -38.22
C THR A 492 -21.13 -26.75 -36.80
N VAL A 493 -22.07 -26.69 -35.86
CA VAL A 493 -21.94 -27.30 -34.54
C VAL A 493 -22.01 -28.82 -34.72
N LYS A 494 -20.85 -29.49 -34.75
CA LYS A 494 -20.78 -30.94 -34.98
C LYS A 494 -21.36 -31.70 -33.79
N HIS A 495 -20.87 -31.36 -32.61
CA HIS A 495 -21.37 -31.86 -31.33
C HIS A 495 -21.30 -30.72 -30.32
N LEU A 496 -22.40 -30.45 -29.63
CA LEU A 496 -22.45 -29.73 -28.38
C LEU A 496 -23.09 -30.63 -27.33
N ASN A 497 -22.47 -30.65 -26.15
CA ASN A 497 -23.00 -31.23 -24.93
C ASN A 497 -23.06 -30.11 -23.91
N ALA A 498 -24.25 -29.82 -23.37
CA ALA A 498 -24.38 -28.95 -22.21
C ALA A 498 -24.91 -29.79 -21.05
N TRP A 499 -24.38 -29.56 -19.85
CA TRP A 499 -24.84 -30.15 -18.62
C TRP A 499 -25.21 -29.04 -17.64
N ARG A 500 -26.39 -29.12 -17.03
CA ARG A 500 -26.68 -28.36 -15.81
C ARG A 500 -25.73 -28.83 -14.71
N PHE A 501 -25.11 -27.90 -13.99
CA PHE A 501 -24.39 -28.23 -12.76
C PHE A 501 -25.33 -28.36 -11.56
N ILE A 502 -24.97 -29.27 -10.66
CA ILE A 502 -25.51 -29.42 -9.32
C ILE A 502 -24.62 -28.60 -8.39
N VAL A 503 -25.21 -27.93 -7.39
CA VAL A 503 -24.48 -27.09 -6.43
C VAL A 503 -23.52 -27.92 -5.58
N CYS A 504 -22.26 -27.48 -5.47
CA CYS A 504 -21.24 -28.10 -4.61
C CYS A 504 -21.64 -28.01 -3.12
N ALA A 505 -21.32 -29.04 -2.34
CA ALA A 505 -21.47 -28.97 -0.89
C ALA A 505 -20.34 -28.16 -0.25
N LEU A 506 -20.69 -27.01 0.35
CA LEU A 506 -19.86 -26.33 1.34
C LEU A 506 -20.39 -26.67 2.74
N LEU A 507 -19.62 -27.45 3.52
CA LEU A 507 -19.99 -27.84 4.88
C LEU A 507 -19.30 -26.93 5.91
N LEU A 508 -20.12 -26.29 6.75
CA LEU A 508 -19.68 -25.55 7.93
C LEU A 508 -19.82 -26.46 9.17
N GLU A 509 -18.80 -26.52 10.02
CA GLU A 509 -18.96 -27.12 11.35
C GLU A 509 -19.70 -26.17 12.30
N PRO A 510 -20.53 -26.68 13.23
CA PRO A 510 -21.05 -25.87 14.32
C PRO A 510 -19.89 -25.50 15.26
N ALA A 511 -19.59 -24.21 15.37
CA ALA A 511 -18.50 -23.71 16.20
C ALA A 511 -18.66 -24.11 17.67
N PHE A 512 -17.60 -24.64 18.28
CA PHE A 512 -17.57 -24.90 19.72
C PHE A 512 -17.65 -23.58 20.51
N SER A 513 -18.37 -23.60 21.62
CA SER A 513 -18.62 -22.43 22.47
C SER A 513 -17.36 -21.99 23.22
N GLY A 514 -16.58 -21.07 22.64
CA GLY A 514 -15.30 -20.61 23.19
C GLY A 514 -15.10 -19.09 23.32
N PHE A 515 -16.03 -18.25 22.84
CA PHE A 515 -15.94 -16.79 22.99
C PHE A 515 -17.03 -16.25 23.92
N SER A 516 -16.59 -15.66 25.04
CA SER A 516 -17.45 -15.01 26.03
C SER A 516 -18.19 -13.82 25.44
N THR A 517 -19.50 -13.74 25.68
CA THR A 517 -20.33 -12.59 25.30
C THR A 517 -19.98 -11.36 26.12
N LEU A 518 -19.35 -10.37 25.48
CA LEU A 518 -19.45 -8.98 25.91
C LEU A 518 -20.59 -8.31 25.14
N GLU A 519 -21.59 -7.84 25.87
CA GLU A 519 -22.74 -7.15 25.32
C GLU A 519 -22.37 -5.71 24.93
N THR A 520 -22.88 -5.26 23.78
CA THR A 520 -22.91 -3.84 23.43
C THR A 520 -24.29 -3.52 22.85
N GLU A 521 -25.06 -2.71 23.59
CA GLU A 521 -26.35 -2.22 23.13
C GLU A 521 -26.19 -1.33 21.88
N GLY A 522 -27.01 -1.57 20.85
CA GLY A 522 -26.88 -0.92 19.55
C GLY A 522 -27.45 -1.79 18.44
N GLY A 523 -28.79 -1.83 18.33
CA GLY A 523 -29.49 -2.85 17.55
C GLY A 523 -29.23 -2.82 16.03
N MET A 524 -28.54 -3.84 15.53
CA MET A 524 -28.75 -4.38 14.19
C MET A 524 -29.03 -5.89 14.28
N PRO A 525 -30.03 -6.44 13.55
CA PRO A 525 -30.30 -7.87 13.58
C PRO A 525 -29.15 -8.67 12.96
N ARG A 526 -28.64 -9.68 13.68
CA ARG A 526 -27.77 -10.72 13.10
C ARG A 526 -28.56 -11.55 12.09
N ARG A 527 -28.70 -11.06 10.85
CA ARG A 527 -29.26 -11.85 9.75
C ARG A 527 -28.29 -13.00 9.46
N ARG A 528 -28.79 -14.23 9.59
CA ARG A 528 -28.09 -15.44 9.13
C ARG A 528 -27.77 -15.29 7.64
N PHE A 529 -26.58 -15.71 7.22
CA PHE A 529 -26.24 -15.81 5.80
C PHE A 529 -27.24 -16.72 5.09
N LEU A 530 -27.95 -16.17 4.10
CA LEU A 530 -28.86 -16.92 3.24
C LEU A 530 -28.08 -17.52 2.07
N TRP A 531 -27.51 -18.71 2.29
CA TRP A 531 -27.30 -19.67 1.21
C TRP A 531 -28.55 -20.55 1.11
N GLN A 532 -29.00 -20.84 -0.12
CA GLN A 532 -30.29 -21.51 -0.33
C GLN A 532 -30.32 -22.90 0.31
N LYS A 533 -31.11 -23.06 1.38
CA LYS A 533 -31.28 -24.33 2.08
C LYS A 533 -32.36 -25.19 1.42
N GLN A 534 -32.09 -25.73 0.23
CA GLN A 534 -32.86 -26.87 -0.27
C GLN A 534 -32.47 -28.12 0.50
N SER A 535 -33.44 -28.71 1.20
CA SER A 535 -33.27 -29.92 2.00
C SER A 535 -33.48 -31.17 1.16
N CYS A 536 -32.44 -31.99 1.02
CA CYS A 536 -32.53 -33.36 0.53
C CYS A 536 -32.01 -34.29 1.63
N GLU A 537 -32.90 -35.08 2.24
CA GLU A 537 -32.52 -36.10 3.20
C GLU A 537 -31.88 -37.29 2.47
N TRP A 538 -30.75 -37.78 2.98
CA TRP A 538 -30.13 -39.01 2.50
C TRP A 538 -29.90 -39.95 3.68
N ARG A 539 -30.64 -41.07 3.70
CA ARG A 539 -30.25 -42.26 4.46
C ARG A 539 -28.96 -42.82 3.86
N VAL A 540 -28.02 -43.18 4.72
CA VAL A 540 -26.82 -43.94 4.36
C VAL A 540 -26.70 -45.09 5.36
N ASP A 541 -27.05 -46.29 4.90
CA ASP A 541 -26.72 -47.51 5.63
C ASP A 541 -25.22 -47.80 5.47
N LEU A 542 -24.58 -48.29 6.54
CA LEU A 542 -23.14 -48.51 6.63
C LEU A 542 -22.85 -50.01 6.66
N GLU A 543 -22.02 -50.48 5.72
CA GLU A 543 -21.29 -51.74 5.89
C GLU A 543 -19.77 -51.51 5.77
N ARG A 544 -19.00 -52.36 6.45
CA ARG A 544 -17.54 -52.26 6.60
C ARG A 544 -16.84 -53.29 5.73
N GLY A 545 -15.67 -52.92 5.19
CA GLY A 545 -14.65 -53.83 4.69
C GLY A 545 -13.32 -53.47 5.33
N ASP A 546 -12.62 -54.46 5.89
CA ASP A 546 -11.37 -54.32 6.65
C ASP A 546 -10.27 -55.20 6.01
N GLN A 547 -9.07 -55.23 6.60
CA GLN A 547 -7.84 -55.91 6.14
C GLN A 547 -7.11 -55.14 5.00
N GLY A 548 -5.80 -54.86 5.04
CA GLY A 548 -4.79 -55.09 6.08
C GLY A 548 -3.88 -56.30 5.82
N LEU A 549 -2.58 -56.05 5.61
CA LEU A 549 -1.47 -57.02 5.74
C LEU A 549 -0.12 -56.26 5.77
N ASP A 550 0.93 -56.94 6.22
CA ASP A 550 2.25 -56.38 6.62
C ASP A 550 3.41 -57.16 5.95
N PHE A 551 4.67 -56.89 6.34
CA PHE A 551 5.96 -57.42 5.88
C PHE A 551 6.47 -56.84 4.55
N GLY A 552 7.80 -56.66 4.37
CA GLY A 552 8.90 -56.91 5.31
C GLY A 552 10.24 -56.38 4.78
N SER A 553 11.23 -56.25 5.68
CA SER A 553 12.54 -55.65 5.40
C SER A 553 13.51 -56.59 4.67
N PHE A 554 14.45 -56.02 3.90
CA PHE A 554 15.77 -56.63 3.67
C PHE A 554 16.89 -55.57 3.80
N ARG A 555 18.08 -56.02 4.17
CA ARG A 555 19.34 -55.24 4.33
C ARG A 555 20.42 -55.92 3.50
N GLU A 556 21.37 -55.13 3.00
CA GLU A 556 22.83 -55.36 2.88
C GLU A 556 23.40 -54.07 2.22
N LEU A 557 24.49 -53.42 2.66
CA LEU A 557 25.86 -53.86 3.03
C LEU A 557 26.70 -54.24 1.79
N ASP A 558 27.85 -53.63 1.49
CA ASP A 558 28.37 -52.30 1.93
C ASP A 558 28.72 -51.39 0.72
N GLU A 559 29.96 -51.10 0.27
CA GLU A 559 31.35 -51.46 0.64
C GLU A 559 32.29 -50.28 0.25
N SER A 560 33.51 -50.20 0.82
CA SER A 560 34.43 -49.04 0.73
C SER A 560 35.55 -49.20 -0.29
N ASP A 561 36.15 -48.08 -0.76
CA ASP A 561 37.60 -48.05 -1.02
C ASP A 561 38.20 -46.63 -0.91
N ASN A 562 39.53 -46.54 -0.74
CA ASN A 562 40.24 -45.33 -0.25
C ASN A 562 41.14 -44.64 -1.29
N ILE A 563 41.61 -43.43 -0.93
CA ILE A 563 43.01 -42.89 -1.04
C ILE A 563 42.97 -41.36 -1.27
N ASP A 564 43.42 -40.61 -0.26
CA ASP A 564 44.46 -39.54 -0.21
C ASP A 564 44.70 -38.66 -1.49
N ASP A 565 44.96 -37.35 -1.43
CA ASP A 565 45.91 -36.62 -0.57
C ASP A 565 45.45 -35.17 -0.15
N ASP A 566 46.30 -34.54 0.67
CA ASP A 566 46.42 -33.13 1.13
C ASP A 566 45.98 -31.99 0.14
N GLU A 567 45.68 -30.75 0.57
CA GLU A 567 46.32 -29.91 1.60
C GLU A 567 45.40 -29.22 2.63
N LYS A 568 46.01 -28.80 3.74
CA LYS A 568 45.41 -28.06 4.87
C LYS A 568 45.26 -26.55 4.63
N GLY A 569 44.34 -25.94 5.36
CA GLY A 569 44.11 -24.50 5.44
C GLY A 569 43.25 -24.12 6.64
N GLU A 570 43.76 -24.39 7.84
CA GLU A 570 43.30 -23.84 9.13
C GLU A 570 43.51 -22.29 9.09
N ASP A 571 42.75 -21.39 9.73
CA ASP A 571 41.98 -21.47 10.98
C ASP A 571 40.67 -20.63 10.98
N SER A 572 39.77 -21.04 11.88
CA SER A 572 39.02 -20.27 12.91
C SER A 572 38.64 -18.79 12.66
N ASP A 573 37.37 -18.40 12.81
CA ASP A 573 36.63 -18.20 14.08
C ASP A 573 37.23 -17.07 14.94
N ASP A 574 36.52 -15.93 15.05
CA ASP A 574 35.74 -15.60 16.26
C ASP A 574 34.82 -14.37 16.03
N ASP A 575 33.75 -14.28 16.84
CA ASP A 575 32.79 -13.17 16.88
C ASP A 575 33.35 -11.94 17.64
N GLU A 576 32.73 -10.77 17.44
CA GLU A 576 32.33 -9.90 18.58
C GLU A 576 31.29 -8.84 18.14
N ASP A 577 30.36 -8.52 19.03
CA ASP A 577 29.24 -7.59 18.83
C ASP A 577 29.65 -6.11 19.01
N GLU A 578 28.81 -5.16 18.53
CA GLU A 578 28.18 -4.17 19.43
C GLU A 578 27.12 -3.26 18.76
N ASP A 579 26.19 -2.82 19.61
CA ASP A 579 25.03 -1.93 19.40
C ASP A 579 25.30 -0.54 18.76
N GLY A 580 24.20 0.16 18.42
CA GLY A 580 24.20 1.63 18.56
C GLY A 580 23.28 2.46 17.65
N PHE A 581 22.02 2.64 18.06
CA PHE A 581 21.15 3.83 17.88
C PHE A 581 21.53 4.87 16.79
N GLU A 582 20.68 5.04 15.76
CA GLU A 582 20.62 6.30 14.99
C GLU A 582 19.57 7.27 15.55
N GLY A 583 19.96 8.54 15.67
CA GLY A 583 19.14 9.62 16.25
C GLY A 583 18.25 10.36 15.25
N LEU A 584 17.23 11.04 15.78
CA LEU A 584 16.27 11.86 15.03
C LEU A 584 16.93 13.06 14.33
N ASN A 585 17.20 12.94 13.02
CA ASN A 585 17.64 14.06 12.19
C ASN A 585 16.45 14.89 11.68
N LEU A 586 15.93 15.78 12.53
CA LEU A 586 14.96 16.82 12.17
C LEU A 586 15.60 18.21 12.21
N SER A 587 16.23 18.59 11.11
CA SER A 587 16.70 19.97 10.87
C SER A 587 16.00 20.59 9.66
N ASN A 588 15.88 21.92 9.65
CA ASN A 588 15.33 22.75 8.56
C ASN A 588 13.81 22.67 8.28
N ARG A 589 13.02 23.08 9.27
CA ARG A 589 12.09 24.20 9.03
C ARG A 589 12.34 25.30 10.06
N SER A 590 12.79 26.46 9.60
CA SER A 590 13.07 27.64 10.41
C SER A 590 11.81 28.46 10.68
N SER A 591 11.92 29.40 11.63
CA SER A 591 11.08 30.61 11.75
C SER A 591 9.57 30.41 11.83
N VAL A 592 9.08 30.24 13.06
CA VAL A 592 7.86 30.92 13.54
C VAL A 592 8.31 31.87 14.66
N GLU A 593 7.67 33.03 14.77
CA GLU A 593 8.17 34.18 15.53
C GLU A 593 7.80 34.17 17.03
N ILE A 594 8.30 35.16 17.76
CA ILE A 594 8.14 35.32 19.21
C ILE A 594 6.74 35.88 19.53
N GLU A 595 5.85 35.07 20.07
CA GLU A 595 4.65 35.54 20.79
C GLU A 595 4.76 35.20 22.28
N ASN A 596 5.51 36.01 23.03
CA ASN A 596 5.72 35.84 24.46
C ASN A 596 4.88 36.83 25.29
N VAL A 597 3.58 36.97 24.95
CA VAL A 597 2.65 37.96 25.54
C VAL A 597 1.31 37.35 25.97
N GLY A 598 0.73 36.40 25.22
CA GLY A 598 -0.64 35.91 25.48
C GLY A 598 -0.84 34.98 26.69
N ARG A 599 0.21 34.69 27.48
CA ARG A 599 0.22 33.55 28.42
C ARG A 599 -0.43 33.83 29.80
N ILE A 600 -0.95 35.03 30.05
CA ILE A 600 -1.62 35.37 31.32
C ILE A 600 -3.15 35.48 31.15
N GLU A 601 -3.65 35.98 30.01
CA GLU A 601 -5.09 36.10 29.76
C GLU A 601 -5.76 34.75 29.42
N GLU A 602 -5.00 33.77 28.90
CA GLU A 602 -5.58 32.51 28.43
C GLU A 602 -6.08 31.58 29.57
N ASP A 603 -5.55 31.72 30.78
CA ASP A 603 -5.86 30.82 31.90
C ASP A 603 -7.18 31.16 32.61
N GLU A 604 -7.56 32.44 32.68
CA GLU A 604 -8.87 32.88 33.16
C GLU A 604 -10.04 32.34 32.32
N ALA A 605 -9.80 32.01 31.05
CA ALA A 605 -10.81 31.41 30.17
C ALA A 605 -11.03 29.91 30.46
N LYS A 606 -10.01 29.20 30.96
CA LYS A 606 -10.02 27.73 31.11
C LYS A 606 -10.85 27.29 32.32
N LEU A 607 -10.79 28.04 33.43
CA LEU A 607 -11.63 27.87 34.64
C LEU A 607 -13.13 28.09 34.40
N ARG A 608 -13.52 28.64 33.24
CA ARG A 608 -14.93 28.90 32.88
C ARG A 608 -15.56 27.72 32.11
N HIS A 609 -14.81 26.67 31.78
CA HIS A 609 -15.32 25.52 31.03
C HIS A 609 -16.30 24.68 31.87
N PRO A 610 -17.53 24.36 31.40
CA PRO A 610 -18.55 23.69 32.22
C PRO A 610 -18.12 22.36 32.83
N LEU A 611 -17.40 21.50 32.07
CA LEU A 611 -16.90 20.23 32.58
C LEU A 611 -15.79 20.38 33.63
N VAL A 612 -15.01 21.46 33.60
CA VAL A 612 -13.98 21.72 34.63
C VAL A 612 -14.71 22.09 35.92
N ARG A 613 -15.58 23.10 35.87
CA ARG A 613 -16.39 23.52 37.02
C ARG A 613 -17.20 22.39 37.65
N GLU A 614 -17.82 21.52 36.86
CA GLU A 614 -18.62 20.41 37.41
C GLU A 614 -17.75 19.33 38.08
N VAL A 615 -16.55 19.06 37.56
CA VAL A 615 -15.60 18.15 38.22
C VAL A 615 -15.09 18.74 39.54
N CYS A 616 -14.67 20.01 39.57
CA CYS A 616 -14.27 20.69 40.80
C CYS A 616 -15.41 20.66 41.83
N ARG A 617 -16.61 21.14 41.44
CA ARG A 617 -17.81 21.18 42.30
C ARG A 617 -18.18 19.82 42.90
N LEU A 618 -17.96 18.71 42.19
CA LEU A 618 -18.22 17.37 42.70
C LEU A 618 -17.17 16.93 43.74
N VAL A 619 -15.90 17.32 43.56
CA VAL A 619 -14.81 17.08 44.51
C VAL A 619 -14.99 17.94 45.76
N ASP A 620 -15.23 19.24 45.62
CA ASP A 620 -15.39 20.21 46.72
C ASP A 620 -16.56 19.85 47.67
N LEU A 621 -17.51 19.04 47.20
CA LEU A 621 -18.68 18.54 47.96
C LEU A 621 -18.43 17.24 48.74
N ARG A 622 -17.21 16.68 48.72
CA ARG A 622 -16.88 15.38 49.33
C ARG A 622 -15.52 15.40 50.04
N SER A 623 -15.56 15.25 51.37
CA SER A 623 -14.35 15.05 52.20
C SER A 623 -13.57 13.77 51.89
N ASP A 624 -14.26 12.72 51.45
CA ASP A 624 -13.72 11.35 51.43
C ASP A 624 -13.71 10.72 50.03
N TRP A 625 -12.51 10.48 49.51
CA TRP A 625 -12.31 9.83 48.21
C TRP A 625 -12.66 8.33 48.28
N ASN A 626 -13.79 7.94 47.70
CA ASN A 626 -14.32 6.57 47.79
C ASN A 626 -14.88 6.04 46.46
N SER A 627 -15.06 4.73 46.34
CA SER A 627 -15.46 4.05 45.10
C SER A 627 -16.82 4.47 44.54
N LYS A 628 -17.74 4.97 45.38
CA LYS A 628 -19.02 5.53 44.93
C LYS A 628 -18.82 6.90 44.29
N PHE A 629 -18.00 7.75 44.92
CA PHE A 629 -17.60 9.05 44.36
C PHE A 629 -16.87 8.91 43.02
N GLU A 630 -15.95 7.95 42.90
CA GLU A 630 -15.33 7.62 41.61
C GLU A 630 -16.37 7.21 40.54
N GLY A 631 -17.39 6.46 40.94
CA GLY A 631 -18.51 6.08 40.06
C GLY A 631 -19.26 7.29 39.48
N GLU A 632 -19.42 8.35 40.27
CA GLU A 632 -20.05 9.62 39.87
C GLU A 632 -19.16 10.45 38.91
N LEU A 633 -17.83 10.31 38.97
CA LEU A 633 -16.88 10.97 38.05
C LEU A 633 -16.68 10.24 36.70
N ARG A 634 -16.81 8.91 36.63
CA ARG A 634 -16.58 8.11 35.39
C ARG A 634 -17.34 8.59 34.14
N PRO A 635 -18.59 9.10 34.21
CA PRO A 635 -19.29 9.61 33.04
C PRO A 635 -18.61 10.84 32.41
N LEU A 636 -18.11 11.76 33.23
CA LEU A 636 -17.49 13.03 32.80
C LEU A 636 -16.16 12.81 32.10
N LEU A 637 -15.41 11.78 32.52
CA LEU A 637 -14.11 11.42 31.95
C LEU A 637 -14.17 11.04 30.46
N ARG A 638 -15.35 10.64 29.93
CA ARG A 638 -15.57 10.43 28.49
C ARG A 638 -15.44 11.71 27.64
N SER A 639 -15.35 12.88 28.26
CA SER A 639 -15.31 14.19 27.59
C SER A 639 -14.16 15.11 28.04
N LEU A 640 -13.30 14.65 28.95
CA LEU A 640 -12.11 15.37 29.39
C LEU A 640 -10.92 15.18 28.44
N LYS A 641 -10.14 16.24 28.23
CA LYS A 641 -8.88 16.26 27.48
C LYS A 641 -7.72 16.66 28.40
N PRO A 642 -6.46 16.32 28.09
CA PRO A 642 -5.27 16.68 28.90
C PRO A 642 -5.24 18.13 29.40
N ARG A 643 -5.41 19.12 28.52
CA ARG A 643 -5.45 20.55 28.93
C ARG A 643 -6.58 20.92 29.90
N GLN A 644 -7.69 20.17 29.93
CA GLN A 644 -8.76 20.34 30.91
C GLN A 644 -8.45 19.65 32.23
N VAL A 645 -7.73 18.52 32.19
CA VAL A 645 -7.20 17.85 33.40
C VAL A 645 -6.14 18.73 34.06
N CYS A 646 -5.24 19.37 33.29
CA CYS A 646 -4.37 20.44 33.81
C CYS A 646 -5.16 21.55 34.52
N ALA A 647 -6.26 22.02 33.92
CA ALA A 647 -7.07 23.08 34.51
C ALA A 647 -7.80 22.66 35.80
N VAL A 648 -8.17 21.39 35.93
CA VAL A 648 -8.72 20.82 37.17
C VAL A 648 -7.63 20.69 38.25
N LEU A 649 -6.42 20.22 37.89
CA LEU A 649 -5.31 20.06 38.83
C LEU A 649 -4.86 21.40 39.45
N HIS A 650 -4.75 22.47 38.65
CA HIS A 650 -4.44 23.82 39.17
C HIS A 650 -5.61 24.47 39.94
N SER A 651 -6.77 23.82 40.07
CA SER A 651 -7.96 24.38 40.74
C SER A 651 -8.26 23.77 42.11
N PHE A 652 -7.47 22.78 42.56
CA PHE A 652 -7.58 22.22 43.90
C PHE A 652 -6.62 22.91 44.86
N GLU A 653 -7.10 23.28 46.04
CA GLU A 653 -6.27 23.81 47.14
C GLU A 653 -5.59 22.69 47.97
N ASP A 654 -6.09 21.45 47.91
CA ASP A 654 -5.46 20.28 48.54
C ASP A 654 -4.71 19.41 47.51
N GLU A 655 -3.37 19.47 47.55
CA GLU A 655 -2.46 18.67 46.73
C GLU A 655 -2.75 17.15 46.82
N ARG A 656 -3.21 16.66 47.98
CA ARG A 656 -3.52 15.23 48.21
C ARG A 656 -4.76 14.78 47.42
N VAL A 657 -5.70 15.69 47.22
CA VAL A 657 -6.90 15.45 46.40
C VAL A 657 -6.55 15.58 44.92
N ALA A 658 -5.69 16.54 44.54
CA ALA A 658 -5.15 16.66 43.19
C ALA A 658 -4.39 15.40 42.74
N LEU A 659 -3.52 14.86 43.59
CA LEU A 659 -2.78 13.61 43.34
C LEU A 659 -3.72 12.40 43.20
N LYS A 660 -4.73 12.27 44.07
CA LYS A 660 -5.76 11.21 43.94
C LYS A 660 -6.51 11.31 42.62
N PHE A 661 -6.92 12.51 42.20
CA PHE A 661 -7.53 12.73 40.89
C PHE A 661 -6.57 12.38 39.73
N PHE A 662 -5.32 12.80 39.79
CA PHE A 662 -4.31 12.52 38.75
C PHE A 662 -4.11 11.03 38.50
N TYR A 663 -3.87 10.25 39.55
CA TYR A 663 -3.67 8.79 39.44
C TYR A 663 -4.97 8.06 39.11
N TRP A 664 -6.11 8.53 39.61
CA TRP A 664 -7.41 7.97 39.24
C TRP A 664 -7.71 8.12 37.75
N VAL A 665 -7.40 9.30 37.18
CA VAL A 665 -7.54 9.60 35.75
C VAL A 665 -6.61 8.71 34.89
N ASP A 666 -5.34 8.53 35.30
CA ASP A 666 -4.36 7.71 34.55
C ASP A 666 -4.77 6.23 34.49
N ARG A 667 -5.41 5.71 35.55
CA ARG A 667 -5.92 4.34 35.63
C ARG A 667 -7.12 4.07 34.70
N GLN A 668 -7.67 5.06 33.99
CA GLN A 668 -8.83 4.86 33.11
C GLN A 668 -8.40 4.49 31.67
N TRP A 669 -8.72 3.27 31.25
CA TRP A 669 -8.26 2.64 29.99
C TRP A 669 -8.52 3.38 28.65
N ARG A 670 -9.27 4.49 28.65
CA ARG A 670 -9.51 5.33 27.45
C ARG A 670 -8.84 6.70 27.49
N TYR A 671 -8.07 6.99 28.54
CA TYR A 671 -7.38 8.26 28.72
C TYR A 671 -5.87 7.99 28.89
N ARG A 672 -5.05 8.99 28.55
CA ARG A 672 -3.60 9.03 28.82
C ARG A 672 -3.22 10.48 29.09
N HIS A 673 -2.41 10.72 30.12
CA HIS A 673 -1.79 12.03 30.35
C HIS A 673 -0.79 12.37 29.23
N ASP A 674 -0.67 13.66 28.90
CA ASP A 674 0.43 14.16 28.06
C ASP A 674 1.58 14.73 28.91
N ALA A 675 2.71 15.05 28.29
CA ALA A 675 3.89 15.57 28.99
C ALA A 675 3.63 16.88 29.75
N ILE A 676 2.63 17.67 29.31
CA ILE A 676 2.22 18.91 29.99
C ILE A 676 1.41 18.57 31.25
N THR A 677 0.57 17.54 31.20
CA THR A 677 -0.23 17.10 32.35
C THR A 677 0.64 16.48 33.44
N TYR A 678 1.71 15.74 33.07
CA TYR A 678 2.75 15.31 34.02
C TYR A 678 3.52 16.51 34.62
N TYR A 679 3.88 17.51 33.82
CA TYR A 679 4.53 18.73 34.33
C TYR A 679 3.63 19.49 35.31
N THR A 680 2.34 19.65 35.02
CA THR A 680 1.36 20.29 35.92
C THR A 680 1.20 19.54 37.24
N MET A 681 1.10 18.20 37.22
CA MET A 681 1.03 17.41 38.45
C MET A 681 2.27 17.61 39.33
N LEU A 682 3.46 17.63 38.73
CA LEU A 682 4.68 17.92 39.46
C LEU A 682 4.66 19.36 40.01
N GLU A 683 4.39 20.37 39.19
CA GLU A 683 4.37 21.79 39.60
C GLU A 683 3.34 22.09 40.72
N SER A 684 2.27 21.30 40.83
CA SER A 684 1.27 21.33 41.92
C SER A 684 1.54 20.38 43.08
N SER A 685 2.68 19.68 43.11
CA SER A 685 3.17 18.84 44.22
C SER A 685 4.50 19.34 44.81
N TRP A 686 4.96 20.53 44.42
CA TRP A 686 6.23 21.14 44.81
C TRP A 686 6.06 22.56 45.41
N GLN A 687 4.85 22.96 45.84
CA GLN A 687 4.64 24.28 46.47
C GLN A 687 4.82 24.29 48.00
N VAL A 688 4.81 23.13 48.65
CA VAL A 688 5.11 23.00 50.08
C VAL A 688 6.63 22.94 50.31
N GLU A 689 7.25 24.08 50.69
CA GLU A 689 8.67 24.11 51.11
C GLU A 689 8.89 23.58 52.55
N GLU A 690 7.84 23.43 53.37
CA GLU A 690 7.92 22.91 54.74
C GLU A 690 7.00 21.70 54.98
N CYS A 691 7.57 20.49 54.92
CA CYS A 691 6.99 19.27 55.50
C CYS A 691 8.12 18.31 55.92
N ASP A 692 8.90 18.73 56.91
CA ASP A 692 9.85 17.86 57.63
C ASP A 692 9.08 16.96 58.61
N VAL A 693 8.49 15.87 58.09
CA VAL A 693 7.64 14.94 58.84
C VAL A 693 8.01 13.50 58.50
N ASN A 694 8.38 12.71 59.51
CA ASN A 694 8.43 11.26 59.39
C ASN A 694 7.02 10.72 59.10
N LEU A 695 6.77 10.33 57.86
CA LEU A 695 5.56 9.59 57.50
C LEU A 695 5.80 8.10 57.75
N ASP A 696 5.38 7.63 58.92
CA ASP A 696 5.16 6.21 59.17
C ASP A 696 4.17 5.65 58.14
N PHE A 697 4.50 4.47 57.58
CA PHE A 697 3.80 3.91 56.43
C PHE A 697 2.67 2.96 56.83
N ASP A 698 1.42 3.45 56.79
CA ASP A 698 0.27 2.57 56.57
C ASP A 698 0.26 2.09 55.11
N ALA A 699 0.31 0.77 54.93
CA ALA A 699 0.62 0.14 53.65
C ALA A 699 -0.63 -0.35 52.90
N GLU A 700 -1.01 0.32 51.81
CA GLU A 700 -1.83 -0.32 50.76
C GLU A 700 -1.68 0.24 49.32
N SER A 701 -0.89 1.30 49.08
CA SER A 701 -0.61 1.76 47.71
C SER A 701 0.78 2.38 47.51
N TRP A 702 1.74 1.59 47.04
CA TRP A 702 3.05 2.04 46.57
C TRP A 702 3.27 1.66 45.10
N VAL A 703 3.91 2.56 44.35
CA VAL A 703 4.49 2.29 43.01
C VAL A 703 5.79 3.09 42.95
N GLU A 704 6.91 2.43 42.68
CA GLU A 704 8.23 3.06 42.69
C GLU A 704 8.44 4.02 41.49
N PRO A 705 9.17 5.14 41.68
CA PRO A 705 9.52 6.06 40.60
C PRO A 705 10.49 5.42 39.59
N ASN A 706 9.98 5.09 38.40
CA ASN A 706 10.76 4.49 37.32
C ASN A 706 11.81 5.48 36.75
N PHE A 707 13.07 5.02 36.66
CA PHE A 707 14.23 5.68 36.04
C PHE A 707 13.94 6.46 34.73
N SER A 708 13.12 5.89 33.84
CA SER A 708 12.73 6.53 32.57
C SER A 708 11.94 7.83 32.77
N ILE A 709 11.11 7.90 33.81
CA ILE A 709 10.33 9.10 34.17
C ILE A 709 11.27 10.21 34.65
N CYS A 710 12.27 9.88 35.47
CA CYS A 710 13.27 10.83 35.96
C CYS A 710 14.10 11.41 34.82
N ASN A 711 14.59 10.59 33.88
CA ASN A 711 15.30 11.07 32.69
C ASN A 711 14.41 11.95 31.79
N THR A 712 13.13 11.61 31.66
CA THR A 712 12.15 12.42 30.90
C THR A 712 11.94 13.79 31.57
N ALA A 713 11.87 13.84 32.90
CA ALA A 713 11.75 15.09 33.65
C ALA A 713 13.00 15.98 33.47
N VAL A 714 14.21 15.42 33.57
CA VAL A 714 15.46 16.17 33.31
C VAL A 714 15.49 16.73 31.88
N HIS A 715 15.13 15.92 30.87
CA HIS A 715 15.05 16.37 29.48
C HIS A 715 14.03 17.50 29.29
N VAL A 716 12.85 17.42 29.91
CA VAL A 716 11.83 18.49 29.85
C VAL A 716 12.29 19.77 30.55
N LEU A 717 12.97 19.67 31.70
CA LEU A 717 13.52 20.85 32.40
C LEU A 717 14.65 21.53 31.60
N VAL A 718 15.50 20.76 30.93
CA VAL A 718 16.53 21.28 30.01
C VAL A 718 15.88 21.96 28.79
N MET A 719 14.91 21.31 28.13
CA MET A 719 14.21 21.90 26.98
C MET A 719 13.35 23.12 27.35
N GLY A 720 12.93 23.24 28.62
CA GLY A 720 12.30 24.43 29.18
C GLY A 720 13.29 25.53 29.62
N ASN A 721 14.59 25.36 29.34
CA ASN A 721 15.68 26.25 29.74
C ASN A 721 15.75 26.56 31.25
N ARG A 722 15.51 25.54 32.10
CA ARG A 722 15.45 25.68 33.56
C ARG A 722 16.56 24.86 34.23
N LEU A 723 17.79 25.04 33.75
CA LEU A 723 18.98 24.23 34.10
C LEU A 723 19.22 24.11 35.61
N GLU A 724 19.10 25.20 36.38
CA GLU A 724 19.26 25.19 37.83
C GLU A 724 18.29 24.21 38.52
N LYS A 725 17.03 24.13 38.04
CA LYS A 725 16.04 23.16 38.55
C LYS A 725 16.35 21.74 38.07
N ALA A 726 16.91 21.57 36.87
CA ALA A 726 17.35 20.26 36.37
C ALA A 726 18.53 19.69 37.19
N SER A 727 19.51 20.50 37.54
CA SER A 727 20.65 20.07 38.38
C SER A 727 20.27 19.86 39.84
N ARG A 728 19.32 20.63 40.40
CA ARG A 728 18.71 20.29 41.71
C ARG A 728 17.94 18.96 41.66
N PHE A 729 17.26 18.65 40.56
CA PHE A 729 16.58 17.37 40.37
C PHE A 729 17.57 16.21 40.27
N LEU A 730 18.70 16.36 39.56
CA LEU A 730 19.79 15.39 39.50
C LEU A 730 20.30 15.02 40.91
N ASN A 731 20.62 16.01 41.73
CA ASN A 731 21.11 15.79 43.09
C ASN A 731 20.05 15.09 43.97
N ARG A 732 18.76 15.36 43.75
CA ARG A 732 17.66 14.73 44.49
C ARG A 732 17.33 13.31 44.00
N MET A 733 17.65 12.95 42.75
CA MET A 733 17.64 11.55 42.30
C MET A 733 18.64 10.69 43.09
N GLU A 734 19.86 11.19 43.31
CA GLU A 734 20.87 10.47 44.10
C GLU A 734 20.42 10.25 45.55
N ILE A 735 19.79 11.25 46.17
CA ILE A 735 19.25 11.15 47.55
C ILE A 735 18.14 10.09 47.66
N VAL A 736 17.32 9.92 46.61
CA VAL A 736 16.26 8.91 46.52
C VAL A 736 16.81 7.53 46.06
N GLY A 737 18.14 7.40 45.90
CA GLY A 737 18.81 6.14 45.55
C GLY A 737 18.85 5.82 44.06
N ILE A 738 18.31 6.68 43.20
CA ILE A 738 18.33 6.49 41.74
C ILE A 738 19.61 7.09 41.16
N ARG A 739 20.55 6.22 40.77
CA ARG A 739 21.80 6.66 40.13
C ARG A 739 21.54 7.24 38.73
N PRO A 740 22.00 8.46 38.42
CA PRO A 740 22.04 8.99 37.04
C PRO A 740 22.91 8.13 36.13
N ASN A 741 22.70 8.20 34.81
CA ASN A 741 23.55 7.55 33.82
C ASN A 741 24.01 8.51 32.71
N VAL A 742 24.77 7.99 31.75
CA VAL A 742 25.29 8.74 30.58
C VAL A 742 24.21 9.55 29.86
N VAL A 743 22.98 9.05 29.74
CA VAL A 743 21.87 9.77 29.10
C VAL A 743 21.42 10.98 29.94
N THR A 744 21.37 10.84 31.27
CA THR A 744 21.04 11.93 32.19
C THR A 744 22.08 13.06 32.11
N TYR A 745 23.38 12.70 32.11
CA TYR A 745 24.48 13.66 32.00
C TYR A 745 24.55 14.32 30.61
N ASN A 746 24.48 13.53 29.52
CA ASN A 746 24.47 14.07 28.15
C ASN A 746 23.31 15.06 27.91
N CYS A 747 22.14 14.84 28.53
CA CYS A 747 21.03 15.79 28.48
C CYS A 747 21.34 17.11 29.21
N LEU A 748 21.94 17.07 30.40
CA LEU A 748 22.34 18.27 31.14
C LEU A 748 23.47 19.02 30.44
N MET A 749 24.53 18.33 30.00
CA MET A 749 25.63 18.90 29.22
C MET A 749 25.11 19.65 27.98
N LYS A 750 24.22 19.03 27.19
CA LYS A 750 23.57 19.67 26.05
C LYS A 750 22.79 20.94 26.46
N GLY A 751 22.18 20.94 27.64
CA GLY A 751 21.56 22.12 28.24
C GLY A 751 22.57 23.25 28.52
N TYR A 752 23.65 22.96 29.24
CA TYR A 752 24.70 23.93 29.55
C TYR A 752 25.37 24.50 28.28
N CYS A 753 25.68 23.65 27.29
CA CYS A 753 26.22 24.09 25.99
C CYS A 753 25.26 25.00 25.22
N ASN A 754 23.94 24.72 25.23
CA ASN A 754 22.92 25.56 24.58
C ASN A 754 22.78 26.95 25.23
N VAL A 755 23.25 27.13 26.47
CA VAL A 755 23.26 28.41 27.20
C VAL A 755 24.68 29.02 27.23
N HIS A 756 25.62 28.44 26.48
CA HIS A 756 27.05 28.83 26.40
C HIS A 756 27.80 28.81 27.75
N TRP A 757 27.29 28.11 28.78
CA TRP A 757 27.98 28.00 30.06
C TRP A 757 28.88 26.76 30.08
N ILE A 758 30.07 26.92 29.48
CA ILE A 758 31.03 25.82 29.22
C ILE A 758 31.57 25.22 30.52
N GLU A 759 31.85 26.03 31.55
CA GLU A 759 32.38 25.58 32.84
C GLU A 759 31.49 24.50 33.50
N GLY A 760 30.17 24.69 33.51
CA GLY A 760 29.22 23.72 34.06
C GLY A 760 29.13 22.42 33.26
N ALA A 761 29.48 22.43 31.96
CA ALA A 761 29.61 21.20 31.17
C ALA A 761 30.92 20.45 31.49
N LEU A 762 32.04 21.19 31.67
CA LEU A 762 33.34 20.63 32.06
C LEU A 762 33.31 20.02 33.47
N GLU A 763 32.61 20.66 34.43
CA GLU A 763 32.45 20.15 35.79
C GLU A 763 31.68 18.81 35.81
N LEU A 764 30.62 18.67 35.00
CA LEU A 764 29.92 17.38 34.83
C LEU A 764 30.84 16.31 34.22
N ILE A 765 31.64 16.66 33.20
CA ILE A 765 32.60 15.73 32.57
C ILE A 765 33.67 15.26 33.57
N ALA A 766 34.12 16.12 34.49
CA ALA A 766 35.06 15.73 35.55
C ALA A 766 34.42 14.81 36.62
N ILE A 767 33.12 14.96 36.88
CA ILE A 767 32.38 14.16 37.87
C ILE A 767 31.96 12.79 37.33
N MET A 768 31.65 12.67 36.03
CA MET A 768 31.16 11.42 35.42
C MET A 768 32.05 10.19 35.69
N PRO A 769 33.39 10.23 35.50
CA PRO A 769 34.27 9.09 35.79
C PRO A 769 34.28 8.70 37.28
N LEU A 770 34.22 9.68 38.18
CA LEU A 770 34.16 9.47 39.64
C LEU A 770 32.84 8.82 40.08
N LYS A 771 31.80 8.90 39.24
CA LYS A 771 30.49 8.25 39.42
C LYS A 771 30.37 6.94 38.62
N GLY A 772 31.41 6.52 37.90
CA GLY A 772 31.42 5.29 37.10
C GLY A 772 30.72 5.39 35.74
N CYS A 773 30.60 6.59 35.17
CA CYS A 773 30.05 6.83 33.83
C CYS A 773 31.12 7.39 32.88
N TYR A 774 31.08 7.00 31.62
CA TYR A 774 32.02 7.45 30.57
C TYR A 774 31.27 8.05 29.37
N LEU A 775 31.95 8.89 28.59
CA LEU A 775 31.37 9.58 27.43
C LEU A 775 31.18 8.66 26.22
N ASP A 776 30.08 8.86 25.51
CA ASP A 776 29.71 8.08 24.33
C ASP A 776 30.05 8.77 22.99
N LYS A 777 29.73 8.07 21.90
CA LYS A 777 29.89 8.51 20.50
C LYS A 777 29.17 9.83 20.18
N VAL A 778 28.15 10.20 20.97
CA VAL A 778 27.39 11.45 20.81
C VAL A 778 28.07 12.59 21.58
N GLY A 779 28.52 12.33 22.82
CA GLY A 779 29.21 13.32 23.66
C GLY A 779 30.42 13.95 22.98
N TYR A 780 31.27 13.14 22.32
CA TYR A 780 32.38 13.67 21.52
C TYR A 780 31.93 14.46 20.27
N HIS A 781 30.74 14.16 19.71
CA HIS A 781 30.23 14.82 18.52
C HIS A 781 29.57 16.19 18.80
N THR A 782 29.28 16.50 20.06
CA THR A 782 28.75 17.81 20.51
C THR A 782 29.83 18.88 20.76
N HIS A 783 31.11 18.54 20.75
CA HIS A 783 32.21 19.50 20.92
C HIS A 783 32.58 20.12 19.56
N GLY A 784 32.72 21.45 19.52
CA GLY A 784 32.65 22.24 18.29
C GLY A 784 33.94 22.92 17.82
N HIS A 785 35.07 22.69 18.49
CA HIS A 785 36.31 23.45 18.26
C HIS A 785 37.54 22.54 18.09
N GLY A 786 38.25 22.70 16.97
CA GLY A 786 39.43 21.91 16.61
C GLY A 786 40.68 22.29 17.40
N SER A 787 40.78 23.52 17.90
CA SER A 787 41.86 23.97 18.79
C SER A 787 41.90 23.17 20.10
N GLU A 788 40.73 22.92 20.69
CA GLU A 788 40.57 22.15 21.92
C GLU A 788 40.81 20.64 21.67
N ALA A 789 40.42 20.14 20.49
CA ALA A 789 40.70 18.78 20.06
C ALA A 789 42.21 18.50 19.86
N LEU A 790 43.01 19.51 19.52
CA LEU A 790 44.48 19.43 19.48
C LEU A 790 45.07 19.36 20.89
N GLU A 791 44.59 20.17 21.82
CA GLU A 791 45.07 20.21 23.21
C GLU A 791 44.84 18.87 23.93
N PHE A 792 43.65 18.29 23.76
CA PHE A 792 43.32 16.93 24.21
C PHE A 792 44.17 15.84 23.53
N LEU A 793 44.56 16.05 22.27
CA LEU A 793 45.49 15.16 21.54
C LEU A 793 46.90 15.19 22.16
N SER A 794 47.41 16.37 22.54
CA SER A 794 48.69 16.51 23.25
C SER A 794 48.64 15.92 24.66
N GLU A 795 47.63 16.24 25.46
CA GLU A 795 47.52 15.76 26.84
C GLU A 795 47.36 14.23 26.89
N GLY A 796 46.60 13.65 25.94
CA GLY A 796 46.52 12.20 25.77
C GLY A 796 47.82 11.56 25.30
N LYS A 797 48.62 12.25 24.47
CA LYS A 797 49.98 11.80 24.07
C LYS A 797 50.94 11.80 25.27
N GLU A 798 50.93 12.83 26.13
CA GLU A 798 51.75 12.86 27.35
C GLU A 798 51.36 11.78 28.37
N LYS A 799 50.07 11.50 28.51
CA LYS A 799 49.53 10.45 29.39
C LYS A 799 49.62 9.03 28.80
N GLY A 800 50.25 8.87 27.63
CA GLY A 800 50.58 7.57 27.03
C GLY A 800 49.43 6.84 26.32
N PHE A 801 48.33 7.51 26.00
CA PHE A 801 47.18 6.87 25.34
C PHE A 801 47.45 6.55 23.87
N ARG A 802 47.02 5.36 23.42
CA ARG A 802 46.89 5.02 22.00
C ARG A 802 45.55 5.54 21.47
N PHE A 803 45.59 6.33 20.40
CA PHE A 803 44.43 6.80 19.65
C PHE A 803 44.10 5.81 18.52
N ASP A 804 42.82 5.62 18.22
CA ASP A 804 42.31 4.63 17.26
C ASP A 804 41.58 5.27 16.06
N LYS A 805 41.12 4.40 15.15
CA LYS A 805 40.32 4.72 13.96
C LYS A 805 39.16 5.69 14.25
N VAL A 806 38.43 5.48 15.34
CA VAL A 806 37.24 6.28 15.68
C VAL A 806 37.63 7.68 16.17
N ARG A 807 38.64 7.77 17.05
CA ARG A 807 39.12 9.05 17.59
C ARG A 807 39.74 9.94 16.49
N TYR A 808 40.59 9.39 15.62
CA TYR A 808 41.15 10.14 14.50
C TYR A 808 40.07 10.63 13.52
N SER A 809 39.08 9.78 13.18
CA SER A 809 37.98 10.18 12.28
C SER A 809 37.09 11.29 12.83
N ALA A 810 36.91 11.36 14.16
CA ALA A 810 36.14 12.43 14.80
C ALA A 810 36.88 13.79 14.69
N ILE A 811 38.19 13.79 14.94
CA ILE A 811 39.04 14.99 14.93
C ILE A 811 39.16 15.57 13.51
N VAL A 812 39.41 14.72 12.50
CA VAL A 812 39.39 15.13 11.08
C VAL A 812 38.01 15.70 10.70
N GLY A 813 36.92 15.08 11.19
CA GLY A 813 35.56 15.58 11.02
C GLY A 813 35.28 16.93 11.67
N SER A 814 36.03 17.32 12.72
CA SER A 814 35.94 18.64 13.35
C SER A 814 36.61 19.71 12.48
N PHE A 815 37.87 19.53 12.11
CA PHE A 815 38.59 20.48 11.25
C PHE A 815 37.93 20.69 9.88
N CYS A 816 37.30 19.64 9.33
CA CYS A 816 36.50 19.75 8.10
C CYS A 816 35.23 20.62 8.26
N LYS A 817 34.61 20.68 9.46
CA LYS A 817 33.47 21.57 9.74
C LYS A 817 33.91 23.02 9.94
N GLU A 818 35.08 23.25 10.51
CA GLU A 818 35.69 24.58 10.67
C GLU A 818 36.27 25.15 9.37
N GLY A 819 36.42 24.33 8.33
CA GLY A 819 37.03 24.71 7.05
C GLY A 819 38.56 24.74 7.08
N ASN A 820 39.20 24.32 8.16
CA ASN A 820 40.65 24.17 8.26
C ASN A 820 41.10 22.85 7.63
N ILE A 821 40.96 22.80 6.31
CA ILE A 821 41.22 21.62 5.47
C ILE A 821 42.68 21.17 5.53
N ASP A 822 43.62 22.09 5.76
CA ASP A 822 45.04 21.76 5.67
C ASP A 822 45.56 21.09 6.96
N MET A 823 45.08 21.49 8.15
CA MET A 823 45.26 20.69 9.37
C MET A 823 44.57 19.32 9.27
N ALA A 824 43.41 19.23 8.61
CA ALA A 824 42.74 17.96 8.36
C ALA A 824 43.59 17.02 7.47
N LYS A 825 44.27 17.56 6.45
CA LYS A 825 45.25 16.83 5.62
C LYS A 825 46.47 16.39 6.44
N GLU A 826 47.01 17.24 7.32
CA GLU A 826 48.15 16.88 8.18
C GLU A 826 47.84 15.76 9.19
N ILE A 827 46.67 15.80 9.85
CA ILE A 827 46.26 14.76 10.81
C ILE A 827 46.04 13.40 10.12
N VAL A 828 45.54 13.41 8.88
CA VAL A 828 45.46 12.20 8.04
C VAL A 828 46.87 11.66 7.71
N ASN A 829 47.84 12.53 7.45
CA ASN A 829 49.23 12.12 7.24
C ASN A 829 49.90 11.60 8.54
N GLU A 830 49.61 12.17 9.72
CA GLU A 830 50.07 11.62 11.01
C GLU A 830 49.54 10.19 11.19
N MET A 831 48.25 9.95 10.88
CA MET A 831 47.62 8.63 10.96
C MET A 831 48.31 7.59 10.06
N PHE A 832 48.67 7.94 8.82
CA PHE A 832 49.42 7.05 7.93
C PHE A 832 50.83 6.74 8.46
N SER A 833 51.56 7.76 8.93
CA SER A 833 52.95 7.60 9.40
C SER A 833 53.13 6.64 10.59
N LYS A 834 52.05 6.38 11.35
CA LYS A 834 52.08 5.60 12.59
C LYS A 834 51.63 4.14 12.45
N GLY A 835 51.42 3.67 11.23
CA GLY A 835 51.21 2.23 10.94
C GLY A 835 49.90 1.65 11.50
N CYS A 836 48.88 2.48 11.71
CA CYS A 836 47.60 2.05 12.25
C CYS A 836 46.70 1.37 11.19
N ILE A 837 47.08 0.18 10.69
CA ILE A 837 46.23 -0.85 10.02
C ILE A 837 47.10 -2.07 9.69
N SER A 838 46.59 -3.30 9.90
CA SER A 838 47.16 -4.57 9.43
C SER A 838 46.52 -5.09 8.13
N ASP A 839 45.24 -4.77 7.88
CA ASP A 839 44.39 -5.47 6.90
C ASP A 839 43.86 -4.61 5.75
N VAL A 840 43.96 -5.15 4.53
CA VAL A 840 43.63 -4.49 3.26
C VAL A 840 42.15 -4.10 3.16
N VAL A 841 41.24 -4.92 3.67
CA VAL A 841 39.78 -4.62 3.67
C VAL A 841 39.49 -3.46 4.62
N THR A 842 40.15 -3.43 5.78
CA THR A 842 40.03 -2.36 6.76
C THR A 842 40.56 -1.04 6.19
N TYR A 843 41.72 -1.06 5.51
CA TYR A 843 42.32 0.09 4.82
C TYR A 843 41.32 0.80 3.91
N ILE A 844 40.70 0.07 2.98
CA ILE A 844 39.71 0.61 2.03
C ILE A 844 38.51 1.19 2.78
N SER A 845 38.00 0.53 3.83
CA SER A 845 36.86 1.04 4.61
C SER A 845 37.15 2.37 5.32
N VAL A 846 38.37 2.55 5.84
CA VAL A 846 38.80 3.77 6.56
C VAL A 846 39.00 4.91 5.56
N PHE A 847 39.76 4.65 4.49
CA PHE A 847 40.02 5.60 3.42
C PHE A 847 38.71 6.15 2.85
N ASN A 848 37.73 5.27 2.61
CA ASN A 848 36.42 5.65 2.10
C ASN A 848 35.68 6.67 2.99
N SER A 849 35.73 6.50 4.32
CA SER A 849 35.01 7.36 5.27
C SER A 849 35.70 8.71 5.48
N VAL A 850 37.04 8.70 5.55
CA VAL A 850 37.87 9.91 5.71
C VAL A 850 37.77 10.78 4.46
N LEU A 851 37.92 10.19 3.27
CA LEU A 851 37.85 10.94 2.01
C LEU A 851 36.44 11.48 1.74
N TYR A 852 35.38 10.73 2.09
CA TYR A 852 34.01 11.26 2.04
C TYR A 852 33.82 12.47 2.97
N SER A 853 34.36 12.42 4.19
CA SER A 853 34.27 13.54 5.15
C SER A 853 35.00 14.79 4.63
N LEU A 854 36.16 14.61 4.01
CA LEU A 854 36.96 15.68 3.40
C LEU A 854 36.26 16.30 2.17
N ILE A 855 35.74 15.47 1.26
CA ILE A 855 34.95 15.90 0.10
C ILE A 855 33.68 16.65 0.53
N ASN A 856 32.96 16.13 1.53
CA ASN A 856 31.77 16.78 2.07
C ASN A 856 32.12 18.13 2.73
N GLY A 857 33.23 18.21 3.47
CA GLY A 857 33.77 19.46 4.02
C GLY A 857 34.12 20.49 2.94
N LEU A 858 34.84 20.10 1.88
CA LEU A 858 35.16 20.95 0.73
C LEU A 858 33.91 21.46 0.01
N CYS A 859 32.91 20.60 -0.19
CA CYS A 859 31.62 21.01 -0.75
C CYS A 859 30.80 21.91 0.18
N GLN A 860 30.97 21.79 1.51
CA GLN A 860 30.37 22.67 2.51
C GLN A 860 31.09 24.03 2.62
N SER A 861 32.40 24.09 2.39
CA SER A 861 33.20 25.34 2.36
C SER A 861 33.20 26.08 1.02
N GLY A 862 32.50 25.57 -0.01
CA GLY A 862 32.37 26.23 -1.32
C GLY A 862 33.53 25.97 -2.29
N LYS A 863 34.27 24.87 -2.07
CA LYS A 863 35.39 24.42 -2.89
C LYS A 863 35.05 23.14 -3.68
N SER A 864 33.85 23.02 -4.25
CA SER A 864 33.42 21.77 -4.91
C SER A 864 34.20 21.38 -6.18
N LEU A 865 35.08 22.25 -6.69
CA LEU A 865 36.04 21.90 -7.74
C LEU A 865 37.28 21.17 -7.17
N GLU A 866 37.89 21.65 -6.08
CA GLU A 866 38.95 20.92 -5.35
C GLU A 866 38.43 19.53 -4.91
N ALA A 867 37.15 19.45 -4.50
CA ALA A 867 36.47 18.20 -4.18
C ALA A 867 36.28 17.25 -5.39
N ARG A 868 36.15 17.78 -6.62
CA ARG A 868 36.06 16.97 -7.85
C ARG A 868 37.43 16.52 -8.32
N GLU A 869 38.44 17.39 -8.25
CA GLU A 869 39.83 17.04 -8.56
C GLU A 869 40.32 15.92 -7.62
N MET A 870 40.06 16.05 -6.31
CA MET A 870 40.34 15.03 -5.29
C MET A 870 39.62 13.70 -5.54
N MET A 871 38.44 13.73 -6.16
CA MET A 871 37.70 12.52 -6.56
C MET A 871 38.28 11.84 -7.81
N ASN A 872 39.01 12.58 -8.66
CA ASN A 872 39.57 12.11 -9.92
C ASN A 872 41.05 11.67 -9.82
N ILE A 873 41.78 12.09 -8.78
CA ILE A 873 43.20 11.73 -8.52
C ILE A 873 43.41 10.21 -8.28
N SER A 874 42.34 9.42 -8.25
CA SER A 874 42.32 8.05 -7.74
C SER A 874 42.18 6.92 -8.76
N GLU A 875 42.03 7.21 -10.06
CA GLU A 875 41.72 6.15 -11.05
C GLU A 875 42.88 5.15 -11.31
N GLU A 876 44.08 5.40 -10.78
CA GLU A 876 45.19 4.44 -10.85
C GLU A 876 45.33 3.56 -9.58
N GLU A 877 45.09 4.06 -8.35
CA GLU A 877 45.32 3.29 -7.12
C GLU A 877 44.33 3.55 -5.93
N TRP A 878 43.70 2.47 -5.45
CA TRP A 878 42.99 2.23 -4.15
C TRP A 878 41.65 2.91 -3.76
N TRP A 879 40.96 3.75 -4.56
CA TRP A 879 39.59 4.24 -4.20
C TRP A 879 38.58 4.21 -5.36
N THR A 880 37.30 4.07 -5.01
CA THR A 880 36.17 4.15 -5.95
C THR A 880 35.05 5.05 -5.43
N PRO A 881 34.70 6.16 -6.12
CA PRO A 881 33.63 7.06 -5.67
C PRO A 881 32.25 6.38 -5.64
N ASN A 882 31.56 6.48 -4.50
CA ASN A 882 30.22 5.93 -4.32
C ASN A 882 29.12 6.99 -4.60
N ALA A 883 27.87 6.54 -4.68
CA ALA A 883 26.73 7.40 -5.02
C ALA A 883 26.49 8.55 -4.01
N ILE A 884 26.92 8.41 -2.75
CA ILE A 884 26.80 9.45 -1.71
C ILE A 884 27.87 10.53 -1.95
N THR A 885 29.11 10.14 -2.28
CA THR A 885 30.16 11.08 -2.67
C THR A 885 29.78 11.89 -3.90
N TYR A 886 29.33 11.21 -4.96
CA TYR A 886 28.85 11.86 -6.18
C TYR A 886 27.67 12.82 -5.90
N SER A 887 26.76 12.44 -4.99
CA SER A 887 25.66 13.32 -4.57
C SER A 887 26.12 14.52 -3.76
N ALA A 888 27.15 14.39 -2.93
CA ALA A 888 27.74 15.51 -2.17
C ALA A 888 28.39 16.53 -3.11
N VAL A 889 29.21 16.09 -4.08
CA VAL A 889 29.85 16.97 -5.06
C VAL A 889 28.82 17.63 -5.98
N MET A 890 27.81 16.87 -6.45
CA MET A 890 26.67 17.43 -7.20
C MET A 890 25.90 18.49 -6.38
N HIS A 891 25.67 18.25 -5.08
CA HIS A 891 25.00 19.21 -4.21
C HIS A 891 25.84 20.48 -3.97
N GLY A 892 27.16 20.32 -3.82
CA GLY A 892 28.11 21.42 -3.66
C GLY A 892 28.18 22.32 -4.90
N LEU A 893 28.48 21.76 -6.07
CA LEU A 893 28.51 22.48 -7.36
C LEU A 893 27.18 23.21 -7.63
N ARG A 894 26.05 22.56 -7.35
CA ARG A 894 24.70 23.12 -7.47
C ARG A 894 24.44 24.30 -6.52
N ARG A 895 25.05 24.31 -5.33
CA ARG A 895 24.97 25.41 -4.36
C ARG A 895 25.91 26.57 -4.73
N GLU A 896 26.99 26.29 -5.44
CA GLU A 896 27.93 27.27 -6.02
C GLU A 896 27.46 27.86 -7.37
N GLY A 897 26.32 27.42 -7.92
CA GLY A 897 25.82 27.85 -9.23
C GLY A 897 26.56 27.25 -10.44
N LYS A 898 27.46 26.29 -10.20
CA LYS A 898 28.31 25.60 -11.19
C LYS A 898 27.53 24.50 -11.91
N LEU A 899 26.47 24.89 -12.60
CA LEU A 899 25.53 23.96 -13.25
C LEU A 899 26.06 23.32 -14.54
N ALA A 900 27.15 23.81 -15.14
CA ALA A 900 27.75 23.13 -16.28
C ALA A 900 28.55 21.91 -15.79
N GLU A 901 29.44 22.17 -14.83
CA GLU A 901 30.29 21.19 -14.18
C GLU A 901 29.47 20.10 -13.46
N ALA A 902 28.31 20.48 -12.90
CA ALA A 902 27.34 19.54 -12.35
C ALA A 902 26.63 18.68 -13.41
N CYS A 903 26.46 19.16 -14.65
CA CYS A 903 26.01 18.31 -15.77
C CYS A 903 27.11 17.34 -16.20
N ASP A 904 28.34 17.83 -16.40
CA ASP A 904 29.48 17.01 -16.78
C ASP A 904 29.73 15.88 -15.77
N LEU A 905 29.41 16.12 -14.49
CA LEU A 905 29.42 15.10 -13.44
C LEU A 905 28.28 14.10 -13.59
N VAL A 906 27.07 14.53 -13.95
CA VAL A 906 25.96 13.61 -14.25
C VAL A 906 26.25 12.72 -15.46
N GLU A 907 26.86 13.25 -16.52
CA GLU A 907 27.27 12.45 -17.67
C GLU A 907 28.30 11.39 -17.27
N GLU A 908 29.28 11.75 -16.45
CA GLU A 908 30.28 10.82 -15.88
C GLU A 908 29.62 9.72 -15.03
N ILE A 909 28.71 10.07 -14.12
CA ILE A 909 27.99 9.12 -13.24
C ILE A 909 27.15 8.14 -14.07
N VAL A 910 26.50 8.63 -15.14
CA VAL A 910 25.68 7.82 -16.04
C VAL A 910 26.54 6.87 -16.87
N ASN A 911 27.67 7.33 -17.41
CA ASN A 911 28.64 6.49 -18.12
C ASN A 911 29.24 5.41 -17.19
N LYS A 912 29.49 5.74 -15.92
CA LYS A 912 29.90 4.80 -14.86
C LYS A 912 28.74 3.94 -14.30
N GLY A 913 27.55 3.99 -14.91
CA GLY A 913 26.41 3.09 -14.62
C GLY A 913 25.65 3.34 -13.33
N ASN A 914 25.89 4.49 -12.68
CA ASN A 914 25.31 4.86 -11.39
C ASN A 914 23.96 5.59 -11.53
N SER A 915 23.32 5.93 -10.40
CA SER A 915 21.96 6.50 -10.38
C SER A 915 21.97 7.93 -9.85
N VAL A 916 21.35 8.86 -10.59
CA VAL A 916 21.38 10.32 -10.33
C VAL A 916 19.99 10.86 -9.94
N GLU A 917 19.95 11.80 -9.01
CA GLU A 917 18.73 12.55 -8.66
C GLU A 917 18.45 13.73 -9.61
N ILE A 918 18.02 13.40 -10.84
CA ILE A 918 17.69 14.33 -11.94
C ILE A 918 16.74 15.46 -11.47
N ASN A 919 15.85 15.17 -10.51
CA ASN A 919 14.93 16.13 -9.89
C ASN A 919 15.63 17.40 -9.39
N LEU A 920 16.78 17.25 -8.74
CA LEU A 920 17.50 18.36 -8.08
C LEU A 920 18.16 19.30 -9.09
N MET A 921 18.60 18.77 -10.24
CA MET A 921 19.16 19.55 -11.36
C MET A 921 18.07 20.33 -12.09
N ILE A 922 16.93 19.69 -12.40
CA ILE A 922 15.78 20.36 -13.05
C ILE A 922 15.24 21.49 -12.15
N GLN A 923 15.17 21.28 -10.83
CA GLN A 923 14.80 22.35 -9.89
C GLN A 923 15.81 23.50 -9.83
N SER A 924 17.11 23.25 -9.96
CA SER A 924 18.12 24.32 -10.00
C SER A 924 18.09 25.10 -11.32
N PHE A 925 17.93 24.44 -12.47
CA PHE A 925 17.69 25.15 -13.73
C PHE A 925 16.42 26.02 -13.68
N TYR A 926 15.36 25.57 -13.01
CA TYR A 926 14.16 26.39 -12.77
C TYR A 926 14.46 27.62 -11.89
N ARG A 927 15.19 27.45 -10.78
CA ARG A 927 15.59 28.56 -9.88
C ARG A 927 16.47 29.60 -10.57
N GLU A 928 17.39 29.18 -11.42
CA GLU A 928 18.23 30.07 -12.24
C GLU A 928 17.53 30.53 -13.54
N GLY A 929 16.28 30.11 -13.77
CA GLY A 929 15.48 30.48 -14.92
C GLY A 929 15.91 29.91 -16.28
N LYS A 930 16.88 29.00 -16.30
CA LYS A 930 17.50 28.38 -17.49
C LYS A 930 16.64 27.24 -18.07
N MET A 931 15.34 27.52 -18.31
CA MET A 931 14.33 26.52 -18.67
C MET A 931 14.70 25.66 -19.89
N ASP A 932 15.29 26.25 -20.94
CA ASP A 932 15.61 25.52 -22.17
C ASP A 932 16.77 24.53 -21.98
N LYS A 933 17.66 24.79 -21.02
CA LYS A 933 18.65 23.81 -20.58
C LYS A 933 17.97 22.68 -19.78
N ALA A 934 16.97 23.00 -18.96
CA ALA A 934 16.19 22.00 -18.23
C ALA A 934 15.40 21.07 -19.18
N LYS A 935 14.80 21.60 -20.25
CA LYS A 935 14.12 20.81 -21.29
C LYS A 935 15.11 19.89 -22.03
N LYS A 936 16.21 20.43 -22.56
CA LYS A 936 17.24 19.62 -23.23
C LYS A 936 17.85 18.53 -22.33
N PHE A 937 18.07 18.84 -21.05
CA PHE A 937 18.56 17.87 -20.07
C PHE A 937 17.52 16.78 -19.76
N MET A 938 16.23 17.13 -19.72
CA MET A 938 15.14 16.14 -19.64
C MET A 938 15.06 15.26 -20.89
N GLU A 939 15.27 15.80 -22.09
CA GLU A 939 15.26 15.06 -23.36
C GLU A 939 16.47 14.10 -23.47
N TRP A 940 17.63 14.51 -22.97
CA TRP A 940 18.87 13.72 -22.90
C TRP A 940 18.77 12.54 -21.90
N CYS A 941 18.05 12.71 -20.79
CA CYS A 941 17.97 11.70 -19.73
C CYS A 941 17.45 10.32 -20.20
N PRO A 942 16.28 10.19 -20.85
CA PRO A 942 15.77 8.90 -21.34
C PRO A 942 16.69 8.20 -22.34
N GLN A 943 17.41 8.98 -23.17
CA GLN A 943 18.31 8.46 -24.19
C GLN A 943 19.52 7.75 -23.55
N ASN A 944 19.99 8.26 -22.41
CA ASN A 944 21.13 7.73 -21.66
C ASN A 944 20.70 6.85 -20.46
N GLY A 945 19.48 6.30 -20.50
CA GLY A 945 18.98 5.36 -19.48
C GLY A 945 18.51 5.97 -18.16
N CYS A 946 18.52 7.30 -18.04
CA CYS A 946 18.11 8.04 -16.85
C CYS A 946 16.57 8.19 -16.78
N ALA A 947 15.99 7.82 -15.63
CA ALA A 947 14.54 7.63 -15.50
C ALA A 947 13.79 8.90 -15.05
N VAL A 948 13.19 9.61 -16.01
CA VAL A 948 12.30 10.76 -15.77
C VAL A 948 10.97 10.29 -15.14
N ASN A 949 10.46 11.05 -14.17
CA ASN A 949 9.21 10.82 -13.45
C ASN A 949 8.21 11.97 -13.65
N VAL A 950 6.94 11.77 -13.25
CA VAL A 950 5.86 12.78 -13.43
C VAL A 950 6.21 14.11 -12.78
N VAL A 951 6.82 14.12 -11.59
CA VAL A 951 7.20 15.35 -10.87
C VAL A 951 8.21 16.19 -11.65
N ASN A 952 9.08 15.58 -12.47
CA ASN A 952 9.95 16.34 -13.39
C ASN A 952 9.13 17.11 -14.42
N PHE A 953 8.14 16.46 -15.05
CA PHE A 953 7.25 17.12 -16.02
C PHE A 953 6.41 18.20 -15.34
N THR A 954 5.81 17.93 -14.17
CA THR A 954 5.07 18.93 -13.38
C THR A 954 5.96 20.12 -13.01
N THR A 955 7.25 19.90 -12.72
CA THR A 955 8.23 20.97 -12.42
C THR A 955 8.53 21.83 -13.65
N LEU A 956 8.73 21.23 -14.84
CA LEU A 956 8.90 22.02 -16.08
C LEU A 956 7.64 22.77 -16.45
N ILE A 957 6.47 22.12 -16.43
CA ILE A 957 5.17 22.73 -16.71
C ILE A 957 4.95 23.94 -15.79
N HIS A 958 5.13 23.79 -14.48
CA HIS A 958 5.08 24.89 -13.50
C HIS A 958 6.16 25.96 -13.73
N GLY A 959 7.27 25.64 -14.39
CA GLY A 959 8.33 26.58 -14.75
C GLY A 959 8.11 27.38 -16.03
N TYR A 960 7.31 26.85 -16.97
CA TYR A 960 6.88 27.53 -18.20
C TYR A 960 5.58 28.34 -17.99
N CYS A 961 4.63 27.87 -17.17
CA CYS A 961 3.37 28.58 -16.90
C CYS A 961 3.50 30.08 -16.48
N PRO A 962 4.53 30.54 -15.74
CA PRO A 962 4.73 31.96 -15.42
C PRO A 962 5.37 32.78 -16.55
N ARG A 963 5.90 32.14 -17.61
CA ARG A 963 6.68 32.77 -18.69
C ARG A 963 5.88 33.04 -19.97
N ASP A 964 4.56 32.89 -19.91
CA ASP A 964 3.61 32.99 -21.03
C ASP A 964 3.72 31.92 -22.13
N ASP A 965 4.74 31.05 -22.08
CA ASP A 965 4.86 29.88 -22.95
C ASP A 965 3.91 28.75 -22.50
N LEU A 966 2.62 29.00 -22.71
CA LEU A 966 1.55 28.04 -22.49
C LEU A 966 1.58 26.91 -23.53
N GLU A 967 2.12 27.16 -24.73
CA GLU A 967 2.17 26.17 -25.81
C GLU A 967 3.16 25.04 -25.47
N THR A 968 4.37 25.37 -25.02
CA THR A 968 5.32 24.38 -24.48
C THR A 968 4.77 23.71 -23.22
N ALA A 969 4.01 24.41 -22.38
CA ALA A 969 3.40 23.80 -21.19
C ALA A 969 2.31 22.76 -21.52
N VAL A 970 1.52 22.97 -22.58
CA VAL A 970 0.55 21.99 -23.09
C VAL A 970 1.24 20.87 -23.87
N SER A 971 2.23 21.20 -24.71
CA SER A 971 3.07 20.19 -25.38
C SER A 971 3.73 19.25 -24.38
N LEU A 972 4.35 19.76 -23.31
CA LEU A 972 4.93 18.95 -22.24
C LEU A 972 3.87 18.09 -21.50
N LEU A 973 2.61 18.55 -21.43
CA LEU A 973 1.52 17.76 -20.85
C LEU A 973 1.12 16.59 -21.76
N ASP A 974 1.14 16.74 -23.08
CA ASP A 974 0.88 15.61 -24.00
C ASP A 974 2.14 14.73 -24.23
N ASP A 975 3.37 15.28 -24.13
CA ASP A 975 4.65 14.53 -24.14
C ASP A 975 4.75 13.51 -22.99
N THR A 976 4.09 13.78 -21.85
CA THR A 976 3.99 12.83 -20.75
C THR A 976 3.27 11.53 -21.15
N TYR A 977 2.26 11.61 -22.02
CA TYR A 977 1.53 10.45 -22.54
C TYR A 977 2.37 9.68 -23.54
N LEU A 978 3.10 10.38 -24.43
CA LEU A 978 4.08 9.76 -25.33
C LEU A 978 5.20 9.04 -24.55
N SER A 979 5.59 9.58 -23.39
CA SER A 979 6.56 9.00 -22.45
C SER A 979 5.98 7.85 -21.60
N ASN A 980 4.71 7.50 -21.76
CA ASN A 980 3.98 6.52 -20.96
C ASN A 980 3.99 6.85 -19.44
N LYS A 981 3.82 8.14 -19.11
CA LYS A 981 3.78 8.73 -17.76
C LYS A 981 2.51 9.55 -17.58
N HIS A 982 1.39 8.92 -17.23
CA HIS A 982 0.13 9.64 -17.11
C HIS A 982 0.20 10.80 -16.08
N PRO A 983 -0.18 12.04 -16.45
CA PRO A 983 -0.38 13.14 -15.53
C PRO A 983 -1.41 12.82 -14.45
N ASP A 984 -1.18 13.37 -13.26
CA ASP A 984 -2.15 13.39 -12.19
C ASP A 984 -3.08 14.62 -12.28
N ALA A 985 -4.10 14.64 -11.43
CA ALA A 985 -5.00 15.79 -11.32
C ALA A 985 -4.29 17.08 -10.88
N VAL A 986 -3.13 16.99 -10.21
CA VAL A 986 -2.31 18.14 -9.81
C VAL A 986 -1.70 18.82 -11.04
N THR A 987 -1.08 18.04 -11.93
CA THR A 987 -0.46 18.51 -13.18
C THR A 987 -1.51 19.15 -14.10
N TYR A 988 -2.70 18.54 -14.23
CA TYR A 988 -3.84 19.17 -14.92
C TYR A 988 -4.27 20.48 -14.26
N THR A 989 -4.41 20.51 -12.93
CA THR A 989 -4.82 21.71 -12.19
C THR A 989 -3.80 22.84 -12.33
N THR A 990 -2.50 22.54 -12.46
CA THR A 990 -1.45 23.53 -12.71
C THR A 990 -1.65 24.25 -14.05
N VAL A 991 -1.90 23.52 -15.15
CA VAL A 991 -2.13 24.13 -16.48
C VAL A 991 -3.47 24.89 -16.52
N VAL A 992 -4.53 24.32 -15.95
CA VAL A 992 -5.85 24.97 -15.81
C VAL A 992 -5.75 26.29 -15.03
N ASN A 993 -4.94 26.35 -13.97
CA ASN A 993 -4.68 27.58 -13.21
C ASN A 993 -3.90 28.62 -14.03
N ALA A 994 -2.96 28.20 -14.87
CA ALA A 994 -2.19 29.10 -15.73
C ALA A 994 -3.04 29.70 -16.86
N LEU A 995 -3.86 28.89 -17.52
CA LEU A 995 -4.83 29.35 -18.52
C LEU A 995 -5.88 30.29 -17.91
N GLY A 996 -6.34 29.98 -16.69
CA GLY A 996 -7.25 30.83 -15.91
C GLY A 996 -6.68 32.23 -15.66
N ARG A 997 -5.42 32.32 -15.20
CA ARG A 997 -4.69 33.60 -15.03
C ARG A 997 -4.59 34.43 -16.30
N LYS A 998 -4.66 33.79 -17.47
CA LYS A 998 -4.57 34.41 -18.80
C LYS A 998 -5.93 34.58 -19.49
N GLY A 999 -7.04 34.26 -18.82
CA GLY A 999 -8.39 34.39 -19.36
C GLY A 999 -8.76 33.39 -20.46
N ARG A 1000 -7.92 32.37 -20.73
CA ARG A 1000 -8.15 31.32 -21.74
C ARG A 1000 -9.10 30.23 -21.19
N ILE A 1001 -10.32 30.65 -20.82
CA ILE A 1001 -11.29 29.84 -20.06
C ILE A 1001 -11.81 28.64 -20.86
N ASP A 1002 -11.99 28.74 -22.19
CA ASP A 1002 -12.48 27.62 -22.99
C ASP A 1002 -11.45 26.49 -23.13
N GLU A 1003 -10.16 26.81 -23.16
CA GLU A 1003 -9.08 25.81 -23.16
C GLU A 1003 -8.92 25.17 -21.77
N ALA A 1004 -9.10 25.96 -20.70
CA ALA A 1004 -9.20 25.43 -19.34
C ALA A 1004 -10.41 24.48 -19.20
N ASN A 1005 -11.55 24.80 -19.83
CA ASN A 1005 -12.72 23.92 -19.91
C ASN A 1005 -12.39 22.62 -20.64
N GLU A 1006 -11.73 22.72 -21.80
CA GLU A 1006 -11.34 21.54 -22.58
C GLU A 1006 -10.38 20.64 -21.81
N LEU A 1007 -9.37 21.19 -21.12
CA LEU A 1007 -8.45 20.40 -20.31
C LEU A 1007 -9.13 19.72 -19.09
N VAL A 1008 -10.08 20.38 -18.42
CA VAL A 1008 -10.87 19.73 -17.36
C VAL A 1008 -11.76 18.62 -17.94
N MET A 1009 -12.39 18.84 -19.09
CA MET A 1009 -13.15 17.81 -19.80
C MET A 1009 -12.26 16.65 -20.28
N ARG A 1010 -11.02 16.94 -20.73
CA ARG A 1010 -9.99 15.96 -21.14
C ARG A 1010 -9.52 15.13 -19.94
N MET A 1011 -9.37 15.74 -18.76
CA MET A 1011 -9.08 15.07 -17.49
C MET A 1011 -10.22 14.14 -17.06
N LEU A 1012 -11.46 14.63 -17.04
CA LEU A 1012 -12.67 13.85 -16.70
C LEU A 1012 -12.94 12.70 -17.69
N GLY A 1013 -12.64 12.90 -18.97
CA GLY A 1013 -12.74 11.89 -20.03
C GLY A 1013 -11.66 10.80 -19.93
N ARG A 1014 -10.48 11.14 -19.39
CA ARG A 1014 -9.40 10.20 -19.08
C ARG A 1014 -9.54 9.51 -17.71
N GLY A 1015 -10.66 9.73 -17.00
CA GLY A 1015 -11.01 9.04 -15.76
C GLY A 1015 -10.29 9.54 -14.51
N LEU A 1016 -9.76 10.77 -14.53
CA LEU A 1016 -9.10 11.40 -13.38
C LEU A 1016 -10.12 12.25 -12.59
N ASP A 1017 -10.25 11.99 -11.29
CA ASP A 1017 -11.22 12.68 -10.43
C ASP A 1017 -10.71 14.07 -9.96
N PRO A 1018 -11.57 15.11 -9.87
CA PRO A 1018 -11.13 16.45 -9.52
C PRO A 1018 -10.87 16.64 -8.02
N THR A 1019 -9.65 17.04 -7.67
CA THR A 1019 -9.29 17.36 -6.28
C THR A 1019 -10.02 18.62 -5.76
N PRO A 1020 -10.12 18.84 -4.43
CA PRO A 1020 -10.64 20.08 -3.88
C PRO A 1020 -9.91 21.34 -4.37
N VAL A 1021 -8.61 21.23 -4.70
CA VAL A 1021 -7.83 22.32 -5.33
C VAL A 1021 -8.34 22.57 -6.75
N THR A 1022 -8.60 21.52 -7.53
CA THR A 1022 -9.19 21.61 -8.87
C THR A 1022 -10.55 22.31 -8.86
N TYR A 1023 -11.43 21.95 -7.91
CA TYR A 1023 -12.70 22.68 -7.70
C TYR A 1023 -12.46 24.15 -7.37
N GLY A 1024 -11.56 24.46 -6.43
CA GLY A 1024 -11.23 25.84 -6.05
C GLY A 1024 -10.71 26.68 -7.22
N THR A 1025 -9.78 26.13 -8.02
CA THR A 1025 -9.22 26.79 -9.22
C THR A 1025 -10.30 27.05 -10.28
N VAL A 1026 -11.13 26.06 -10.59
CA VAL A 1026 -12.20 26.20 -11.60
C VAL A 1026 -13.25 27.22 -11.16
N ILE A 1027 -13.71 27.15 -9.90
CA ILE A 1027 -14.66 28.11 -9.33
C ILE A 1027 -14.08 29.54 -9.35
N HIS A 1028 -12.82 29.71 -8.92
CA HIS A 1028 -12.17 31.01 -8.87
C HIS A 1028 -12.14 31.71 -10.24
N TRP A 1029 -11.60 31.05 -11.26
CA TRP A 1029 -11.40 31.67 -12.57
C TRP A 1029 -12.71 31.88 -13.33
N TYR A 1030 -13.64 30.93 -13.33
CA TYR A 1030 -14.89 31.09 -14.06
C TYR A 1030 -15.81 32.14 -13.44
N SER A 1031 -15.85 32.24 -12.11
CA SER A 1031 -16.57 33.32 -11.43
C SER A 1031 -15.94 34.68 -11.73
N GLN A 1032 -14.60 34.79 -11.74
CA GLN A 1032 -13.90 36.03 -12.08
C GLN A 1032 -14.06 36.44 -13.55
N SER A 1033 -14.24 35.48 -14.47
CA SER A 1033 -14.62 35.73 -15.87
C SER A 1033 -16.13 35.83 -16.12
N GLY A 1034 -16.97 35.83 -15.08
CA GLY A 1034 -18.43 36.01 -15.17
C GLY A 1034 -19.20 34.85 -15.82
N ARG A 1035 -18.56 33.74 -16.20
CA ARG A 1035 -19.19 32.61 -16.93
C ARG A 1035 -19.86 31.61 -15.99
N VAL A 1036 -20.80 32.10 -15.19
CA VAL A 1036 -21.47 31.34 -14.12
C VAL A 1036 -22.25 30.13 -14.66
N GLU A 1037 -22.95 30.28 -15.79
CA GLU A 1037 -23.73 29.15 -16.34
C GLU A 1037 -22.85 28.02 -16.86
N ASP A 1038 -21.68 28.32 -17.43
CA ASP A 1038 -20.73 27.30 -17.89
C ASP A 1038 -19.99 26.65 -16.72
N LEU A 1039 -19.69 27.42 -15.67
CA LEU A 1039 -19.21 26.87 -14.39
C LEU A 1039 -20.20 25.86 -13.80
N VAL A 1040 -21.50 26.18 -13.79
CA VAL A 1040 -22.54 25.25 -13.31
C VAL A 1040 -22.62 24.01 -14.22
N LYS A 1041 -22.60 24.15 -15.55
CA LYS A 1041 -22.57 23.00 -16.49
C LYS A 1041 -21.32 22.11 -16.30
N LEU A 1042 -20.19 22.68 -15.89
CA LEU A 1042 -18.95 21.95 -15.63
C LEU A 1042 -18.97 21.28 -14.24
N LEU A 1043 -19.41 21.98 -13.20
CA LEU A 1043 -19.57 21.44 -11.85
C LEU A 1043 -20.59 20.31 -11.81
N ASP A 1044 -21.72 20.44 -12.50
CA ASP A 1044 -22.74 19.39 -12.61
C ASP A 1044 -22.14 18.09 -13.24
N LYS A 1045 -21.07 18.17 -14.05
CA LYS A 1045 -20.31 17.01 -14.56
C LYS A 1045 -19.23 16.53 -13.59
N MET A 1046 -18.51 17.44 -12.92
CA MET A 1046 -17.47 17.10 -11.95
C MET A 1046 -18.06 16.39 -10.71
N LEU A 1047 -19.21 16.86 -10.22
CA LEU A 1047 -19.87 16.33 -9.02
C LEU A 1047 -20.45 14.91 -9.20
N VAL A 1048 -20.72 14.50 -10.45
CA VAL A 1048 -21.09 13.11 -10.80
C VAL A 1048 -19.90 12.15 -10.64
N ARG A 1049 -18.66 12.65 -10.74
CA ARG A 1049 -17.45 11.87 -10.44
C ARG A 1049 -17.13 11.88 -8.95
N GLN A 1050 -16.96 13.06 -8.36
CA GLN A 1050 -16.60 13.22 -6.95
C GLN A 1050 -17.55 14.17 -6.23
N ASN A 1051 -18.29 13.67 -5.24
CA ASN A 1051 -19.30 14.44 -4.50
C ASN A 1051 -18.67 15.45 -3.52
N PHE A 1052 -18.39 16.66 -4.00
CA PHE A 1052 -17.89 17.76 -3.19
C PHE A 1052 -19.04 18.64 -2.67
N LYS A 1053 -19.59 18.26 -1.51
CA LYS A 1053 -20.81 18.85 -0.89
C LYS A 1053 -20.79 20.38 -0.70
N THR A 1054 -19.62 21.01 -0.67
CA THR A 1054 -19.45 22.46 -0.50
C THR A 1054 -19.21 23.22 -1.82
N ALA A 1055 -19.20 22.55 -2.98
CA ALA A 1055 -18.90 23.17 -4.27
C ALA A 1055 -19.79 24.40 -4.57
N TYR A 1056 -21.12 24.24 -4.52
CA TYR A 1056 -22.05 25.36 -4.78
C TYR A 1056 -21.97 26.46 -3.71
N ASN A 1057 -21.59 26.14 -2.47
CA ASN A 1057 -21.39 27.13 -1.43
C ASN A 1057 -20.19 28.03 -1.75
N LEU A 1058 -19.08 27.43 -2.20
CA LEU A 1058 -17.88 28.16 -2.64
C LEU A 1058 -18.15 29.00 -3.91
N VAL A 1059 -19.00 28.52 -4.83
CA VAL A 1059 -19.48 29.33 -5.97
C VAL A 1059 -20.25 30.54 -5.48
N ILE A 1060 -21.24 30.34 -4.60
CA ILE A 1060 -22.08 31.40 -4.06
C ILE A 1060 -21.24 32.44 -3.29
N GLU A 1061 -20.37 31.99 -2.40
CA GLU A 1061 -19.41 32.82 -1.66
C GLU A 1061 -18.49 33.62 -2.61
N LYS A 1062 -18.00 32.98 -3.69
CA LYS A 1062 -17.15 33.65 -4.67
C LYS A 1062 -17.91 34.69 -5.50
N LEU A 1063 -19.14 34.39 -5.95
CA LEU A 1063 -20.01 35.35 -6.65
C LEU A 1063 -20.37 36.55 -5.76
N CYS A 1064 -20.67 36.30 -4.48
CA CYS A 1064 -20.83 37.31 -3.44
C CYS A 1064 -19.58 38.20 -3.31
N SER A 1065 -18.38 37.63 -3.22
CA SER A 1065 -17.11 38.38 -3.16
C SER A 1065 -16.87 39.25 -4.41
N LEU A 1066 -17.42 38.86 -5.56
CA LEU A 1066 -17.35 39.56 -6.84
C LEU A 1066 -18.57 40.47 -7.11
N ARG A 1067 -19.48 40.62 -6.13
CA ARG A 1067 -20.72 41.42 -6.21
C ARG A 1067 -21.73 40.98 -7.29
N ILE A 1068 -21.63 39.76 -7.83
CA ILE A 1068 -22.55 39.21 -8.85
C ILE A 1068 -23.77 38.58 -8.16
N LEU A 1069 -24.58 39.42 -7.49
CA LEU A 1069 -25.64 38.98 -6.58
C LEU A 1069 -26.86 38.33 -7.27
N GLU A 1070 -27.16 38.71 -8.50
CA GLU A 1070 -28.34 38.20 -9.23
C GLU A 1070 -28.17 36.73 -9.63
N GLU A 1071 -27.01 36.36 -10.20
CA GLU A 1071 -26.66 34.96 -10.47
C GLU A 1071 -26.50 34.14 -9.17
N ALA A 1072 -26.08 34.77 -8.06
CA ALA A 1072 -26.03 34.10 -6.76
C ALA A 1072 -27.43 33.76 -6.22
N ASP A 1073 -28.43 34.65 -6.35
CA ASP A 1073 -29.82 34.36 -5.94
C ASP A 1073 -30.51 33.37 -6.88
N LYS A 1074 -30.21 33.42 -8.18
CA LYS A 1074 -30.63 32.45 -9.20
C LYS A 1074 -30.06 31.06 -8.91
N LEU A 1075 -28.79 30.96 -8.54
CA LEU A 1075 -28.14 29.70 -8.15
C LEU A 1075 -28.66 29.18 -6.81
N LEU A 1076 -28.82 30.03 -5.79
CA LEU A 1076 -29.50 29.66 -4.53
C LEU A 1076 -30.91 29.13 -4.81
N SER A 1077 -31.65 29.77 -5.72
CA SER A 1077 -33.00 29.32 -6.11
C SER A 1077 -33.02 27.96 -6.83
N LYS A 1078 -31.94 27.56 -7.53
CA LYS A 1078 -31.73 26.19 -8.03
C LYS A 1078 -31.46 25.23 -6.86
N VAL A 1079 -30.52 25.56 -5.98
CA VAL A 1079 -30.10 24.71 -4.84
C VAL A 1079 -31.26 24.45 -3.86
N LEU A 1080 -31.98 25.49 -3.44
CA LEU A 1080 -33.08 25.36 -2.47
C LEU A 1080 -34.26 24.51 -2.96
N ARG A 1081 -34.36 24.18 -4.26
CA ARG A 1081 -35.40 23.26 -4.77
C ARG A 1081 -35.16 21.82 -4.33
N THR A 1082 -33.92 21.43 -4.00
CA THR A 1082 -33.58 20.07 -3.51
C THR A 1082 -33.43 20.09 -2.00
N ALA A 1083 -34.55 20.16 -1.28
CA ALA A 1083 -34.62 20.50 0.14
C ALA A 1083 -33.76 19.59 1.05
N SER A 1084 -32.86 20.19 1.83
CA SER A 1084 -32.04 19.50 2.82
C SER A 1084 -31.66 20.38 4.02
N ARG A 1085 -31.13 19.81 5.11
CA ARG A 1085 -30.60 20.61 6.24
C ARG A 1085 -29.32 21.39 5.91
N ILE A 1086 -28.70 21.16 4.74
CA ILE A 1086 -27.47 21.86 4.29
C ILE A 1086 -27.81 23.30 3.85
N ASP A 1087 -29.01 23.47 3.29
CA ASP A 1087 -29.59 24.69 2.73
C ASP A 1087 -29.54 25.91 3.68
N ALA A 1088 -29.60 25.67 4.99
CA ALA A 1088 -29.60 26.71 6.02
C ALA A 1088 -28.25 27.46 6.09
N ASN A 1089 -27.12 26.74 6.00
CA ASN A 1089 -25.79 27.38 6.07
C ASN A 1089 -25.50 28.20 4.81
N THR A 1090 -25.89 27.71 3.63
CA THR A 1090 -25.76 28.43 2.36
C THR A 1090 -26.60 29.71 2.36
N SER A 1091 -27.81 29.64 2.92
CA SER A 1091 -28.68 30.80 3.11
C SER A 1091 -28.08 31.81 4.10
N LEU A 1092 -27.44 31.35 5.18
CA LEU A 1092 -26.76 32.19 6.17
C LEU A 1092 -25.55 32.96 5.59
N ILE A 1093 -24.75 32.30 4.74
CA ILE A 1093 -23.60 32.93 4.06
C ILE A 1093 -24.07 34.04 3.10
N LEU A 1094 -25.13 33.77 2.31
CA LEU A 1094 -25.74 34.78 1.45
C LEU A 1094 -26.34 35.94 2.24
N MET A 1095 -26.92 35.66 3.42
CA MET A 1095 -27.40 36.68 4.34
C MET A 1095 -26.28 37.59 4.84
N ASP A 1096 -25.21 37.05 5.40
CA ASP A 1096 -24.09 37.84 5.95
C ASP A 1096 -23.34 38.64 4.85
N SER A 1097 -23.28 38.09 3.63
CA SER A 1097 -22.76 38.82 2.47
C SER A 1097 -23.67 39.99 2.04
N ASN A 1098 -24.99 39.81 2.00
CA ASN A 1098 -25.91 40.94 1.70
C ASN A 1098 -25.89 42.02 2.80
N LEU A 1099 -25.66 41.62 4.06
CA LEU A 1099 -25.45 42.51 5.20
C LEU A 1099 -24.20 43.38 5.06
N SER A 1100 -23.07 42.77 4.69
CA SER A 1100 -21.79 43.46 4.54
C SER A 1100 -21.70 44.31 3.26
N ILE A 1101 -22.40 43.92 2.19
CA ILE A 1101 -22.55 44.73 0.97
C ILE A 1101 -23.54 45.90 1.18
N GLY A 1102 -24.42 45.82 2.18
CA GLY A 1102 -25.36 46.89 2.54
C GLY A 1102 -26.65 46.89 1.73
N LEU A 1103 -27.20 45.70 1.44
CA LEU A 1103 -28.48 45.52 0.71
C LEU A 1103 -29.51 44.76 1.57
N PRO A 1104 -30.04 45.36 2.66
CA PRO A 1104 -30.87 44.64 3.61
C PRO A 1104 -32.24 44.22 3.07
N LEU A 1105 -32.76 44.91 2.04
CA LEU A 1105 -33.97 44.48 1.31
C LEU A 1105 -33.78 43.13 0.60
N SER A 1106 -32.57 42.83 0.11
CA SER A 1106 -32.24 41.52 -0.47
C SER A 1106 -32.17 40.43 0.61
N PHE A 1107 -31.56 40.74 1.76
CA PHE A 1107 -31.56 39.85 2.92
C PHE A 1107 -32.98 39.48 3.36
N TYR A 1108 -33.87 40.46 3.51
CA TYR A 1108 -35.25 40.25 3.95
C TYR A 1108 -36.02 39.29 3.04
N ARG A 1109 -35.77 39.33 1.72
CA ARG A 1109 -36.32 38.38 0.75
C ARG A 1109 -35.80 36.95 0.98
N VAL A 1110 -34.51 36.76 1.23
CA VAL A 1110 -33.92 35.44 1.53
C VAL A 1110 -34.44 34.90 2.88
N ALA A 1111 -34.51 35.73 3.91
CA ALA A 1111 -35.03 35.35 5.23
C ALA A 1111 -36.50 34.91 5.17
N ASN A 1112 -37.33 35.65 4.44
CA ASN A 1112 -38.71 35.22 4.18
C ASN A 1112 -38.80 33.91 3.40
N ARG A 1113 -37.92 33.66 2.41
CA ARG A 1113 -37.90 32.36 1.69
C ARG A 1113 -37.55 31.19 2.62
N MET A 1114 -36.70 31.38 3.64
CA MET A 1114 -36.43 30.36 4.66
C MET A 1114 -37.70 30.04 5.48
N PHE A 1115 -38.38 31.07 6.00
CA PHE A 1115 -39.60 30.90 6.80
C PHE A 1115 -40.73 30.16 6.06
N HIS A 1116 -40.93 30.44 4.76
CA HIS A 1116 -41.92 29.72 3.93
C HIS A 1116 -41.55 28.25 3.67
N ARG A 1117 -40.32 27.81 3.98
CA ARG A 1117 -39.83 26.43 3.83
C ARG A 1117 -39.54 25.75 5.18
N ASN A 1118 -40.13 26.25 6.27
CA ASN A 1118 -39.92 25.76 7.65
C ASN A 1118 -38.46 25.83 8.15
N MET A 1119 -37.58 26.58 7.48
CA MET A 1119 -36.25 26.89 7.99
C MET A 1119 -36.30 28.17 8.83
N VAL A 1120 -35.56 28.19 9.94
CA VAL A 1120 -35.46 29.34 10.85
C VAL A 1120 -34.10 30.01 10.63
N PRO A 1121 -34.03 31.28 10.18
CA PRO A 1121 -32.77 32.02 10.08
C PRO A 1121 -32.22 32.41 11.47
N ASP A 1122 -30.94 32.80 11.53
CA ASP A 1122 -30.32 33.21 12.79
C ASP A 1122 -30.90 34.54 13.32
N ILE A 1123 -31.35 34.53 14.58
CA ILE A 1123 -32.01 35.67 15.22
C ILE A 1123 -31.09 36.89 15.33
N LYS A 1124 -29.80 36.72 15.71
CA LYS A 1124 -28.86 37.84 15.84
C LYS A 1124 -28.54 38.46 14.49
N LEU A 1125 -28.52 37.65 13.43
CA LEU A 1125 -28.32 38.12 12.06
C LEU A 1125 -29.56 38.88 11.56
N CYS A 1126 -30.76 38.41 11.86
CA CYS A 1126 -32.01 39.12 11.58
C CYS A 1126 -32.13 40.44 12.37
N GLU A 1127 -31.79 40.47 13.66
CA GLU A 1127 -31.80 41.69 14.50
C GLU A 1127 -30.90 42.79 13.92
N LYS A 1128 -29.70 42.45 13.42
CA LYS A 1128 -28.81 43.39 12.73
C LYS A 1128 -29.47 44.00 11.49
N VAL A 1129 -30.28 43.22 10.76
CA VAL A 1129 -30.97 43.69 9.56
C VAL A 1129 -32.22 44.50 9.89
N SER A 1130 -33.01 44.08 10.87
CA SER A 1130 -34.15 44.89 11.36
C SER A 1130 -33.69 46.29 11.77
N LYS A 1131 -32.58 46.40 12.52
CA LYS A 1131 -31.97 47.71 12.86
C LYS A 1131 -31.52 48.51 11.64
N ARG A 1132 -31.00 47.86 10.59
CA ARG A 1132 -30.53 48.55 9.37
C ARG A 1132 -31.66 48.98 8.45
N LEU A 1133 -32.71 48.16 8.29
CA LEU A 1133 -33.94 48.51 7.56
C LEU A 1133 -34.67 49.69 8.21
N MET A 1134 -34.71 49.75 9.55
CA MET A 1134 -35.27 50.89 10.30
C MET A 1134 -34.48 52.18 10.04
N LEU A 1135 -33.14 52.11 9.99
CA LEU A 1135 -32.28 53.25 9.61
C LEU A 1135 -32.47 53.66 8.14
N GLU A 1136 -32.83 52.74 7.26
CA GLU A 1136 -33.16 52.97 5.84
C GLU A 1136 -34.66 53.28 5.61
N GLY A 1137 -35.43 53.54 6.68
CA GLY A 1137 -36.82 54.00 6.62
C GLY A 1137 -37.89 52.95 6.26
N ASN A 1138 -37.50 51.68 6.09
CA ASN A 1138 -38.42 50.58 5.77
C ASN A 1138 -38.87 49.88 7.06
N SER A 1139 -39.93 50.39 7.70
CA SER A 1139 -40.37 49.91 9.02
C SER A 1139 -41.30 48.69 9.01
N LYS A 1140 -42.01 48.42 7.91
CA LYS A 1140 -42.98 47.31 7.84
C LYS A 1140 -42.33 45.93 7.71
N GLU A 1141 -41.17 45.89 7.06
CA GLU A 1141 -40.41 44.69 6.77
C GLU A 1141 -39.75 44.10 8.04
N PRO A 1142 -39.09 44.90 8.92
CA PRO A 1142 -38.66 44.48 10.27
C PRO A 1142 -39.77 43.85 11.09
N ASP A 1143 -40.92 44.52 11.23
CA ASP A 1143 -42.01 44.08 12.10
C ASP A 1143 -42.58 42.73 11.62
N ASN A 1144 -42.77 42.57 10.30
CA ASN A 1144 -43.21 41.31 9.69
C ASN A 1144 -42.18 40.18 9.88
N LEU A 1145 -40.87 40.48 9.82
CA LEU A 1145 -39.81 39.51 10.07
C LEU A 1145 -39.80 39.05 11.54
N MET A 1146 -40.01 39.97 12.49
CA MET A 1146 -40.04 39.65 13.93
C MET A 1146 -41.32 38.89 14.33
N LEU A 1147 -42.49 39.29 13.80
CA LEU A 1147 -43.76 38.57 13.97
C LEU A 1147 -43.62 37.09 13.60
N ARG A 1148 -42.94 36.77 12.48
CA ARG A 1148 -42.69 35.39 12.03
C ARG A 1148 -41.82 34.57 12.99
N PHE A 1149 -41.01 35.19 13.86
CA PHE A 1149 -40.31 34.48 14.94
C PHE A 1149 -41.22 34.23 16.16
N VAL A 1150 -42.14 35.15 16.46
CA VAL A 1150 -43.15 35.01 17.54
C VAL A 1150 -44.18 33.94 17.18
N GLU A 1151 -44.73 33.96 15.96
CA GLU A 1151 -45.64 32.92 15.42
C GLU A 1151 -45.04 31.50 15.50
N ARG A 1152 -43.71 31.39 15.38
CA ARG A 1152 -42.96 30.14 15.45
C ARG A 1152 -42.54 29.76 16.88
N GLY A 1153 -42.97 30.50 17.89
CA GLY A 1153 -42.67 30.24 19.31
C GLY A 1153 -41.17 30.37 19.66
N ARG A 1154 -40.40 31.16 18.90
CA ARG A 1154 -38.94 31.32 19.10
C ARG A 1154 -38.56 32.54 19.94
N ILE A 1155 -39.48 33.48 20.12
CA ILE A 1155 -39.34 34.66 20.98
C ILE A 1155 -40.60 34.73 21.86
N SER A 1156 -40.46 34.99 23.16
CA SER A 1156 -41.60 35.14 24.06
C SER A 1156 -42.33 36.46 23.82
N PRO A 1157 -43.67 36.56 23.98
CA PRO A 1157 -44.43 37.80 23.78
C PRO A 1157 -43.89 39.02 24.56
N GLN A 1158 -43.35 38.79 25.76
CA GLN A 1158 -42.70 39.80 26.62
C GLN A 1158 -41.46 40.47 25.97
N GLY A 1159 -40.98 39.97 24.83
CA GLY A 1159 -39.91 40.59 24.06
C GLY A 1159 -40.37 41.83 23.27
N GLU A 1160 -41.64 41.93 22.88
CA GLU A 1160 -42.13 43.08 22.10
C GLU A 1160 -42.14 44.38 22.91
N GLU A 1161 -42.55 44.34 24.17
CA GLU A 1161 -42.62 45.52 25.03
C GLU A 1161 -41.24 46.16 25.26
N ARG A 1162 -40.17 45.37 25.13
CA ARG A 1162 -38.76 45.82 25.20
C ARG A 1162 -38.15 46.27 23.87
N MET A 1163 -38.89 46.20 22.76
CA MET A 1163 -38.52 46.79 21.47
C MET A 1163 -39.47 47.93 21.03
N LYS A 1164 -40.57 48.12 21.75
CA LYS A 1164 -41.51 49.25 21.58
C LYS A 1164 -41.15 50.45 22.50
N SER A 1165 -40.04 50.36 23.23
CA SER A 1165 -39.39 51.40 24.02
C SER A 1165 -38.01 51.74 23.44
#